data_AF-A0A7G1IGH0-F1
#
_entry.id   AF-A0A7G1IGH0-F1
#
_cell.length_a   1.000
_cell.length_b   1.000
_cell.length_c   1.000
_cell.angle_alpha   90.00
_cell.angle_beta   90.00
_cell.angle_gamma   90.00
#
_symmetry.space_group_name_H-M   'P 1'
#
loop_
_entity.id
_entity.type
_entity.pdbx_description
1 polymer ?
#
loop_
_entity_poly.entity_id
_entity_poly.type
_entity_poly.pdbx_seq_one_letter_code
_entity_poly.pdbx_strand_id
1 'polypeptide(L)'
;MGIGGGGVNAVNRMIEQGLKGVEFIAINTDAQALLMSDADVKLDVGRDSTRGLGAGADPEVGRKAAEDAKDEIEELLRGADMVFVTAGEGGGTGTGGAPVVASIARKLGALTVGVVTRPFSFEGKRRSNQAENGISALRESCDTLIVIPNDRLLQMGDAAVSLMDAFRSADEVLLNGVQGITDLITTPGLINVDFADVKGIMSGAGTALMGIGSARGEGRSLKAAEIAINSPLLEASMEGAQGVLMSIAGGSDLGLFEINEAASLVQDAAHPDANIIFGTVIDDSLGDEVRVTVIAAGFEAGGAGRKPPGWPRRAARTASSRHGPASSPPRCSSRSTPSACHCTPTARPSASAAMTTTSMCRPSCAAEDLDLLASARRTGCGATLVRPGGQRVSDTGKVSVRIRRVITTRAGGVSQPPFDTFNLGDHVGDDPAAVAANRARLAAAIRLPAERVVWMNQVHSDRITVVEAPQRVAVGGEVGTDGLVTGTRGLALAVLTADCVPVLLADARTGVIGAVHAGRVGAQHGVVARAVEAMLDLGARAGDISALLGPAASGRNYEVPAAMADEVEAALPGSRTTTSAGTPALDLRAGIACQLRGFGITSIDVDPGARLRTRRCSAIDAARPPGGWRLWCGWNDRDGGGSFGAGRPSIGIDARVGRGAVAARGRGRGGRS
;
A
#
# COMPACT_ATOMS: atom_id res chain seq x y z
N MET A 1 2.78 13.36 -10.80
CA MET A 1 4.07 13.77 -10.21
C MET A 1 3.86 14.27 -8.79
N GLY A 2 4.48 13.64 -7.79
CA GLY A 2 4.44 14.05 -6.39
C GLY A 2 5.69 14.82 -6.00
N ILE A 3 5.55 16.03 -5.48
CA ILE A 3 6.67 16.94 -5.18
C ILE A 3 6.75 17.20 -3.67
N GLY A 4 7.92 16.92 -3.08
CA GLY A 4 8.15 17.01 -1.65
C GLY A 4 7.44 15.91 -0.85
N GLY A 5 7.58 15.93 0.48
CA GLY A 5 7.06 14.85 1.34
C GLY A 5 5.55 14.59 1.18
N GLY A 6 4.72 15.63 1.22
CA GLY A 6 3.26 15.48 1.08
C GLY A 6 2.85 14.97 -0.31
N GLY A 7 3.47 15.47 -1.37
CA GLY A 7 3.17 15.00 -2.73
C GLY A 7 3.64 13.56 -2.96
N VAL A 8 4.79 13.17 -2.42
CA VAL A 8 5.30 11.80 -2.50
C VAL A 8 4.41 10.83 -1.71
N ASN A 9 3.91 11.23 -0.54
CA ASN A 9 2.95 10.41 0.22
C ASN A 9 1.65 10.19 -0.56
N ALA A 10 1.09 11.25 -1.16
CA ALA A 10 -0.09 11.14 -2.00
C ALA A 10 0.12 10.19 -3.19
N VAL A 11 1.29 10.27 -3.86
CA VAL A 11 1.65 9.34 -4.94
C VAL A 11 1.74 7.90 -4.45
N ASN A 12 2.41 7.64 -3.33
CA ASN A 12 2.48 6.29 -2.77
C ASN A 12 1.07 5.74 -2.47
N ARG A 13 0.18 6.59 -1.94
CA ARG A 13 -1.21 6.22 -1.69
C ARG A 13 -1.97 5.90 -2.98
N MET A 14 -1.77 6.67 -4.05
CA MET A 14 -2.37 6.40 -5.36
C MET A 14 -1.91 5.05 -5.93
N ILE A 15 -0.64 4.69 -5.72
CA ILE A 15 -0.07 3.39 -6.11
C ILE A 15 -0.69 2.26 -5.28
N GLU A 16 -0.78 2.42 -3.96
CA GLU A 16 -1.42 1.45 -3.06
C GLU A 16 -2.88 1.17 -3.43
N GLN A 17 -3.62 2.21 -3.83
CA GLN A 17 -5.01 2.09 -4.27
C GLN A 17 -5.14 1.56 -5.71
N GLY A 18 -4.02 1.37 -6.41
CA GLY A 18 -3.99 0.72 -7.72
C GLY A 18 -4.52 1.58 -8.86
N LEU A 19 -4.32 2.90 -8.81
CA LEU A 19 -4.69 3.80 -9.91
C LEU A 19 -3.94 3.39 -11.20
N LYS A 20 -4.69 3.12 -12.28
CA LYS A 20 -4.17 2.55 -13.53
C LYS A 20 -4.01 3.61 -14.62
N GLY A 21 -3.17 3.30 -15.61
CA GLY A 21 -3.05 4.11 -16.83
C GLY A 21 -2.29 5.42 -16.65
N VAL A 22 -1.54 5.57 -15.54
CA VAL A 22 -0.72 6.73 -15.23
C VAL A 22 0.68 6.30 -14.83
N GLU A 23 1.67 7.14 -15.09
CA GLU A 23 3.05 6.95 -14.64
C GLU A 23 3.31 7.81 -13.40
N PHE A 24 3.91 7.20 -12.37
CA PHE A 24 4.17 7.86 -11.11
C PHE A 24 5.61 8.34 -11.01
N ILE A 25 5.76 9.65 -10.81
CA ILE A 25 7.07 10.30 -10.62
C ILE A 25 7.10 10.97 -9.24
N ALA A 26 8.08 10.63 -8.42
CA ALA A 26 8.34 11.23 -7.13
C ALA A 26 9.57 12.15 -7.20
N ILE A 27 9.40 13.42 -6.81
CA ILE A 27 10.46 14.43 -6.78
C ILE A 27 10.63 14.91 -5.35
N ASN A 28 11.83 14.81 -4.80
CA ASN A 28 12.10 15.35 -3.47
C ASN A 28 13.57 15.75 -3.30
N THR A 29 13.81 16.69 -2.39
CA THR A 29 15.16 17.05 -1.91
C THR A 29 15.62 16.19 -0.74
N ASP A 30 14.72 15.39 -0.19
CA ASP A 30 14.97 14.42 0.87
C ASP A 30 15.13 13.03 0.23
N ALA A 31 16.37 12.55 0.19
CA ALA A 31 16.70 11.26 -0.40
C ALA A 31 16.14 10.08 0.40
N GLN A 32 15.94 10.24 1.72
CA GLN A 32 15.35 9.19 2.55
C GLN A 32 13.88 8.98 2.21
N ALA A 33 13.14 10.07 2.02
CA ALA A 33 11.74 10.01 1.60
C ALA A 33 11.59 9.35 0.21
N LEU A 34 12.50 9.62 -0.72
CA LEU A 34 12.48 8.99 -2.05
C LEU A 34 12.79 7.50 -2.02
N LEU A 35 13.72 7.07 -1.17
CA LEU A 35 14.03 5.64 -1.01
C LEU A 35 12.83 4.82 -0.55
N MET A 36 11.92 5.43 0.21
CA MET A 36 10.69 4.83 0.71
C MET A 36 9.51 4.96 -0.27
N SER A 37 9.66 5.66 -1.40
CA SER A 37 8.58 5.84 -2.37
C SER A 37 8.48 4.66 -3.33
N ASP A 38 7.24 4.28 -3.66
CA ASP A 38 6.92 3.21 -4.61
C ASP A 38 6.76 3.71 -6.05
N ALA A 39 7.00 5.00 -6.30
CA ALA A 39 6.89 5.60 -7.64
C ALA A 39 7.82 4.93 -8.67
N ASP A 40 7.35 4.86 -9.92
CA ASP A 40 8.07 4.29 -11.07
C ASP A 40 9.42 5.00 -11.30
N VAL A 41 9.39 6.34 -11.20
CA VAL A 41 10.56 7.20 -11.34
C VAL A 41 10.75 8.04 -10.09
N LYS A 42 11.99 8.09 -9.60
CA LYS A 42 12.39 8.84 -8.39
C LYS A 42 13.51 9.81 -8.74
N LEU A 43 13.25 11.10 -8.56
CA LEU A 43 14.20 12.18 -8.84
C LEU A 43 14.62 12.88 -7.54
N ASP A 44 15.89 12.69 -7.17
CA ASP A 44 16.53 13.39 -6.05
C ASP A 44 17.05 14.74 -6.53
N VAL A 45 16.35 15.81 -6.16
CA VAL A 45 16.68 17.17 -6.59
C VAL A 45 17.49 17.91 -5.53
N GLY A 46 18.40 18.78 -5.97
CA GLY A 46 19.16 19.64 -5.06
C GLY A 46 20.18 18.91 -4.19
N ARG A 47 20.65 17.72 -4.59
CA ARG A 47 21.67 16.92 -3.88
C ARG A 47 22.90 17.73 -3.46
N ASP A 48 23.37 18.64 -4.30
CA ASP A 48 24.51 19.51 -4.02
C ASP A 48 24.21 20.60 -2.98
N SER A 49 22.96 21.06 -2.93
CA SER A 49 22.51 22.15 -2.06
C SER A 49 22.02 21.68 -0.68
N THR A 50 21.30 20.55 -0.62
CA THR A 50 20.67 20.01 0.61
C THR A 50 21.43 18.82 1.20
N ARG A 51 22.36 18.23 0.43
CA ARG A 51 23.02 16.95 0.77
C ARG A 51 22.03 15.81 1.03
N GLY A 52 20.85 15.88 0.41
CA GLY A 52 19.78 14.88 0.55
C GLY A 52 19.01 14.95 1.88
N LEU A 53 19.13 16.05 2.65
CA LEU A 53 18.48 16.23 3.95
C LEU A 53 17.17 17.03 3.88
N GLY A 54 16.71 17.38 2.67
CA GLY A 54 15.52 18.20 2.47
C GLY A 54 15.76 19.72 2.49
N ALA A 55 14.72 20.48 2.13
CA ALA A 55 14.77 21.94 1.99
C ALA A 55 14.57 22.73 3.32
N GLY A 56 14.46 22.06 4.47
CA GLY A 56 14.36 22.74 5.78
C GLY A 56 13.16 23.68 5.96
N ALA A 57 12.03 23.40 5.29
CA ALA A 57 10.84 24.26 5.23
C ALA A 57 11.09 25.67 4.63
N ASP A 58 12.11 25.79 3.78
CA ASP A 58 12.39 26.97 2.98
C ASP A 58 11.98 26.74 1.51
N PRO A 59 10.95 27.44 1.00
CA PRO A 59 10.52 27.36 -0.39
C PRO A 59 11.60 27.74 -1.41
N GLU A 60 12.49 28.68 -1.05
CA GLU A 60 13.53 29.15 -1.97
C GLU A 60 14.56 28.06 -2.27
N VAL A 61 14.89 27.24 -1.27
CA VAL A 61 15.76 26.08 -1.43
C VAL A 61 15.10 25.04 -2.32
N GLY A 62 13.79 24.77 -2.13
CA GLY A 62 13.02 23.86 -2.96
C GLY A 62 12.93 24.31 -4.42
N ARG A 63 12.71 25.61 -4.64
CA ARG A 63 12.69 26.22 -5.97
C ARG A 63 14.02 26.06 -6.68
N LYS A 64 15.11 26.48 -6.03
CA LYS A 64 16.45 26.39 -6.61
C LYS A 64 16.83 24.94 -6.92
N ALA A 65 16.51 24.00 -6.04
CA ALA A 65 16.75 22.58 -6.27
C ALA A 65 16.03 22.06 -7.53
N ALA A 66 14.80 22.49 -7.77
CA ALA A 66 14.05 22.13 -8.97
C ALA A 66 14.59 22.84 -10.24
N GLU A 67 15.05 24.10 -10.12
CA GLU A 67 15.68 24.83 -11.21
C GLU A 67 17.02 24.21 -11.63
N ASP A 68 17.84 23.80 -10.67
CA ASP A 68 19.12 23.14 -10.90
C ASP A 68 18.93 21.77 -11.60
N ALA A 69 17.80 21.09 -11.34
CA ALA A 69 17.43 19.80 -11.96
C ALA A 69 16.51 19.95 -13.18
N LYS A 70 16.41 21.15 -13.78
CA LYS A 70 15.48 21.46 -14.87
C LYS A 70 15.64 20.53 -16.08
N ASP A 71 16.86 20.22 -16.48
CA ASP A 71 17.12 19.39 -17.67
C ASP A 71 16.65 17.94 -17.46
N GLU A 72 16.81 17.41 -16.24
CA GLU A 72 16.30 16.09 -15.87
C GLU A 72 14.77 16.06 -15.85
N ILE A 73 14.13 17.10 -15.30
CA ILE A 73 12.68 17.24 -15.29
C ILE A 73 12.12 17.36 -16.72
N GLU A 74 12.79 18.10 -17.60
CA GLU A 74 12.39 18.23 -19.01
C GLU A 74 12.47 16.90 -19.77
N GLU A 75 13.48 16.07 -19.50
CA GLU A 75 13.60 14.75 -20.10
C GLU A 75 12.48 13.81 -19.62
N LEU A 76 12.18 13.82 -18.32
CA LEU A 76 11.12 13.00 -17.73
C LEU A 76 9.72 13.36 -18.24
N LEU A 77 9.50 14.64 -18.57
CA LEU A 77 8.20 15.14 -19.04
C LEU A 77 8.01 15.01 -20.57
N ARG A 78 9.05 14.60 -21.30
CA ARG A 78 8.99 14.57 -22.76
C ARG A 78 8.01 13.49 -23.23
N GLY A 79 6.99 13.92 -23.99
CA GLY A 79 5.97 13.03 -24.54
C GLY A 79 4.73 12.86 -23.66
N ALA A 80 4.65 13.55 -22.52
CA ALA A 80 3.44 13.58 -21.71
C ALA A 80 2.38 14.52 -22.33
N ASP A 81 1.17 13.99 -22.60
CA ASP A 81 0.02 14.78 -23.05
C ASP A 81 -0.61 15.58 -21.90
N MET A 82 -0.56 15.02 -20.69
CA MET A 82 -1.15 15.57 -19.47
C MET A 82 -0.26 15.29 -18.26
N VAL A 83 -0.11 16.26 -17.38
CA VAL A 83 0.72 16.15 -16.18
C VAL A 83 -0.06 16.62 -14.96
N PHE A 84 -0.24 15.72 -14.01
CA PHE A 84 -0.75 16.04 -12.68
C PHE A 84 0.42 16.37 -11.75
N VAL A 85 0.42 17.58 -11.18
CA VAL A 85 1.40 18.03 -10.21
C VAL A 85 0.74 18.06 -8.84
N THR A 86 1.17 17.19 -7.92
CA THR A 86 0.65 17.16 -6.56
C THR A 86 1.71 17.50 -5.51
N ALA A 87 1.33 18.33 -4.55
CA ALA A 87 2.18 18.79 -3.48
C ALA A 87 1.37 19.17 -2.24
N GLY A 88 1.97 19.00 -1.07
CA GLY A 88 1.51 19.62 0.17
C GLY A 88 2.15 21.00 0.32
N GLU A 89 1.33 22.05 0.27
CA GLU A 89 1.80 23.43 0.35
C GLU A 89 2.14 23.83 1.81
N GLY A 90 3.05 24.80 1.95
CA GLY A 90 3.55 25.25 3.26
C GLY A 90 4.81 24.53 3.75
N GLY A 91 5.33 23.58 2.96
CA GLY A 91 6.69 23.03 3.11
C GLY A 91 7.74 23.85 2.34
N GLY A 92 8.95 23.29 2.20
CA GLY A 92 10.00 23.88 1.35
C GLY A 92 9.96 23.33 -0.08
N THR A 93 10.14 22.02 -0.22
CA THR A 93 10.27 21.36 -1.53
C THR A 93 9.01 21.41 -2.37
N GLY A 94 7.84 21.11 -1.78
CA GLY A 94 6.55 21.17 -2.49
C GLY A 94 6.24 22.59 -2.96
N THR A 95 6.13 23.51 -2.02
CA THR A 95 5.82 24.94 -2.26
C THR A 95 6.75 25.62 -3.27
N GLY A 96 8.06 25.32 -3.22
CA GLY A 96 9.04 25.93 -4.11
C GLY A 96 9.22 25.20 -5.45
N GLY A 97 9.18 23.87 -5.43
CA GLY A 97 9.45 23.04 -6.60
C GLY A 97 8.25 22.83 -7.51
N ALA A 98 7.02 22.81 -6.96
CA ALA A 98 5.82 22.57 -7.75
C ALA A 98 5.58 23.59 -8.87
N PRO A 99 5.73 24.93 -8.64
CA PRO A 99 5.58 25.91 -9.71
C PRO A 99 6.61 25.73 -10.83
N VAL A 100 7.85 25.35 -10.49
CA VAL A 100 8.92 25.14 -11.48
C VAL A 100 8.59 23.96 -12.39
N VAL A 101 8.22 22.81 -11.80
CA VAL A 101 7.82 21.60 -12.54
C VAL A 101 6.61 21.87 -13.42
N ALA A 102 5.59 22.56 -12.89
CA ALA A 102 4.40 22.94 -13.65
C ALA A 102 4.74 23.84 -14.85
N SER A 103 5.60 24.84 -14.67
CA SER A 103 6.01 25.73 -15.77
C SER A 103 6.77 24.95 -16.86
N ILE A 104 7.58 23.95 -16.48
CA ILE A 104 8.29 23.09 -17.44
C ILE A 104 7.29 22.25 -18.24
N ALA A 105 6.37 21.55 -17.56
CA ALA A 105 5.33 20.75 -18.21
C ALA A 105 4.51 21.58 -19.22
N ARG A 106 4.09 22.77 -18.81
CA ARG A 106 3.32 23.69 -19.65
C ARG A 106 4.11 24.18 -20.87
N LYS A 107 5.42 24.46 -20.73
CA LYS A 107 6.30 24.84 -21.85
C LYS A 107 6.49 23.71 -22.87
N LEU A 108 6.44 22.46 -22.42
CA LEU A 108 6.50 21.28 -23.27
C LEU A 108 5.17 20.97 -23.98
N GLY A 109 4.09 21.70 -23.65
CA GLY A 109 2.79 21.58 -24.29
C GLY A 109 1.82 20.60 -23.62
N ALA A 110 2.19 20.05 -22.46
CA ALA A 110 1.33 19.17 -21.68
C ALA A 110 0.23 19.96 -20.95
N LEU A 111 -0.98 19.41 -20.90
CA LEU A 111 -2.06 19.96 -20.06
C LEU A 111 -1.66 19.79 -18.60
N THR A 112 -1.40 20.91 -17.91
CA THR A 112 -0.80 20.88 -16.58
C THR A 112 -1.85 21.18 -15.50
N VAL A 113 -2.16 20.17 -14.68
CA VAL A 113 -3.15 20.26 -13.60
C VAL A 113 -2.43 20.16 -12.26
N GLY A 114 -2.51 21.22 -11.46
CA GLY A 114 -2.05 21.22 -10.07
C GLY A 114 -3.13 20.72 -9.12
N VAL A 115 -2.81 19.77 -8.25
CA VAL A 115 -3.71 19.31 -7.18
C VAL A 115 -2.95 19.38 -5.85
N VAL A 116 -3.24 20.42 -5.07
CA VAL A 116 -2.44 20.75 -3.88
C VAL A 116 -3.29 20.92 -2.63
N THR A 117 -2.69 20.65 -1.48
CA THR A 117 -3.34 20.83 -0.17
C THR A 117 -2.82 22.05 0.57
N ARG A 118 -3.73 22.80 1.20
CA ARG A 118 -3.37 23.82 2.22
C ARG A 118 -3.11 23.13 3.55
N PRO A 119 -2.14 23.59 4.35
CA PRO A 119 -1.86 23.00 5.67
C PRO A 119 -3.03 23.21 6.63
N PHE A 120 -3.13 22.37 7.66
CA PHE A 120 -4.09 22.55 8.73
C PHE A 120 -3.79 23.83 9.53
N SER A 121 -4.84 24.47 10.06
CA SER A 121 -4.72 25.67 10.90
C SER A 121 -3.78 25.46 12.10
N PHE A 122 -3.71 24.25 12.67
CA PHE A 122 -2.83 23.94 13.80
C PHE A 122 -1.34 23.89 13.45
N GLU A 123 -0.99 23.72 12.17
CA GLU A 123 0.42 23.67 11.72
C GLU A 123 1.10 25.06 11.77
N GLY A 124 0.30 26.11 11.97
CA GLY A 124 0.74 27.46 12.28
C GLY A 124 0.78 28.41 11.09
N LYS A 125 0.68 29.71 11.42
CA LYS A 125 0.56 30.81 10.44
C LYS A 125 1.72 30.89 9.45
N ARG A 126 2.93 30.48 9.84
CA ARG A 126 4.09 30.50 8.96
C ARG A 126 3.90 29.56 7.75
N ARG A 127 3.46 28.32 7.99
CA ARG A 127 3.19 27.36 6.90
C ARG A 127 2.04 27.83 6.03
N SER A 128 0.97 28.34 6.63
CA SER A 128 -0.18 28.87 5.90
C SER A 128 0.20 30.05 4.98
N ASN A 129 1.01 31.00 5.46
CA ASN A 129 1.51 32.09 4.62
C ASN A 129 2.43 31.61 3.48
N GLN A 130 3.27 30.60 3.75
CA GLN A 130 4.10 29.99 2.69
C GLN A 130 3.22 29.30 1.64
N ALA A 131 2.18 28.60 2.06
CA ALA A 131 1.24 27.93 1.18
C ALA A 131 0.50 28.90 0.27
N GLU A 132 -0.02 30.03 0.78
CA GLU A 132 -0.70 31.02 -0.08
C GLU A 132 0.23 31.63 -1.15
N ASN A 133 1.50 31.86 -0.80
CA ASN A 133 2.49 32.31 -1.76
C ASN A 133 2.79 31.24 -2.83
N GLY A 134 2.94 29.98 -2.41
CA GLY A 134 3.16 28.84 -3.31
C GLY A 134 1.99 28.61 -4.27
N ILE A 135 0.76 28.59 -3.73
CA ILE A 135 -0.49 28.48 -4.51
C ILE A 135 -0.61 29.60 -5.54
N SER A 136 -0.25 30.84 -5.16
CA SER A 136 -0.29 31.98 -6.09
C SER A 136 0.70 31.79 -7.24
N ALA A 137 1.93 31.34 -6.97
CA ALA A 137 2.93 31.06 -8.00
C ALA A 137 2.56 29.85 -8.88
N LEU A 138 1.96 28.81 -8.28
CA LEU A 138 1.53 27.62 -8.99
C LEU A 138 0.35 27.93 -9.93
N ARG A 139 -0.57 28.81 -9.51
CA ARG A 139 -1.69 29.28 -10.34
C ARG A 139 -1.23 29.93 -11.64
N GLU A 140 -0.11 30.65 -11.62
CA GLU A 140 0.48 31.27 -12.82
C GLU A 140 1.17 30.24 -13.74
N SER A 141 1.51 29.07 -13.20
CA SER A 141 2.31 28.05 -13.87
C SER A 141 1.49 26.86 -14.40
N CYS A 142 0.31 26.60 -13.82
CA CYS A 142 -0.61 25.54 -14.23
C CYS A 142 -1.73 26.07 -15.15
N ASP A 143 -2.35 25.17 -15.92
CA ASP A 143 -3.56 25.49 -16.68
C ASP A 143 -4.80 25.47 -15.78
N THR A 144 -4.86 24.49 -14.86
CA THR A 144 -5.88 24.37 -13.81
C THR A 144 -5.21 24.05 -12.48
N LEU A 145 -5.69 24.66 -11.40
CA LEU A 145 -5.23 24.42 -10.02
C LEU A 145 -6.42 24.09 -9.12
N ILE A 146 -6.43 22.86 -8.60
CA ILE A 146 -7.35 22.38 -7.58
C ILE A 146 -6.69 22.56 -6.21
N VAL A 147 -7.31 23.37 -5.35
CA VAL A 147 -6.80 23.64 -4.00
C VAL A 147 -7.71 22.96 -2.98
N ILE A 148 -7.12 22.08 -2.17
CA ILE A 148 -7.84 21.32 -1.14
C ILE A 148 -7.49 21.89 0.25
N PRO A 149 -8.44 22.51 0.96
CA PRO A 149 -8.22 22.97 2.32
C PRO A 149 -8.26 21.81 3.33
N ASN A 150 -7.13 21.45 3.94
CA ASN A 150 -7.09 20.36 4.92
C ASN A 150 -8.01 20.59 6.12
N ASP A 151 -8.27 21.84 6.51
CA ASP A 151 -9.22 22.16 7.58
C ASP A 151 -10.66 21.69 7.30
N ARG A 152 -11.03 21.49 6.03
CA ARG A 152 -12.36 20.97 5.66
C ARG A 152 -12.48 19.48 5.88
N LEU A 153 -11.37 18.76 5.86
CA LEU A 153 -11.34 17.32 6.16
C LEU A 153 -11.74 17.07 7.62
N LEU A 154 -11.41 17.99 8.53
CA LEU A 154 -11.84 17.93 9.94
C LEU A 154 -13.35 18.11 10.12
N GLN A 155 -14.04 18.71 9.16
CA GLN A 155 -15.50 18.88 9.20
C GLN A 155 -16.24 17.67 8.63
N MET A 156 -15.56 16.88 7.80
CA MET A 156 -16.08 15.65 7.19
C MET A 156 -15.81 14.41 8.05
N GLY A 157 -14.79 14.46 8.91
CA GLY A 157 -14.43 13.37 9.82
C GLY A 157 -15.10 13.45 11.20
N ASP A 158 -15.15 12.32 11.91
CA ASP A 158 -15.64 12.26 13.29
C ASP A 158 -14.72 13.03 14.25
N ALA A 159 -15.28 13.53 15.36
CA ALA A 159 -14.52 14.25 16.39
C ALA A 159 -13.37 13.44 17.05
N ALA A 160 -13.29 12.13 16.77
CA ALA A 160 -12.26 11.22 17.26
C ALA A 160 -11.13 10.93 16.25
N VAL A 161 -11.12 11.57 15.08
CA VAL A 161 -10.12 11.34 14.02
C VAL A 161 -8.71 11.66 14.54
N SER A 162 -7.78 10.71 14.38
CA SER A 162 -6.39 10.90 14.76
C SER A 162 -5.66 11.79 13.76
N LEU A 163 -4.52 12.37 14.16
CA LEU A 163 -3.69 13.19 13.25
C LEU A 163 -3.27 12.42 11.98
N MET A 164 -2.95 11.12 12.12
CA MET A 164 -2.55 10.29 10.99
C MET A 164 -3.71 10.03 10.04
N ASP A 165 -4.92 9.84 10.58
CA ASP A 165 -6.13 9.64 9.77
C ASP A 165 -6.53 10.94 9.04
N ALA A 166 -6.26 12.11 9.64
CA ALA A 166 -6.48 13.41 8.99
C ALA A 166 -5.57 13.61 7.78
N PHE A 167 -4.28 13.26 7.88
CA PHE A 167 -3.37 13.29 6.72
C PHE A 167 -3.75 12.24 5.67
N ARG A 168 -4.16 11.04 6.08
CA ARG A 168 -4.66 10.03 5.16
C ARG A 168 -5.90 10.52 4.40
N SER A 169 -6.80 11.22 5.07
CA SER A 169 -7.98 11.83 4.44
C SER A 169 -7.57 12.87 3.39
N ALA A 170 -6.48 13.61 3.62
CA ALA A 170 -5.96 14.57 2.64
C ALA A 170 -5.40 13.85 1.41
N ASP A 171 -4.65 12.76 1.61
CA ASP A 171 -4.13 11.92 0.54
C ASP A 171 -5.26 11.26 -0.27
N GLU A 172 -6.35 10.86 0.39
CA GLU A 172 -7.54 10.31 -0.28
C GLU A 172 -8.27 11.35 -1.13
N VAL A 173 -8.39 12.60 -0.67
CA VAL A 173 -8.96 13.67 -1.52
C VAL A 173 -8.04 13.99 -2.70
N LEU A 174 -6.72 13.98 -2.52
CA LEU A 174 -5.75 14.12 -3.62
C LEU A 174 -5.90 13.00 -4.65
N LEU A 175 -6.01 11.75 -4.19
CA LEU A 175 -6.29 10.60 -5.04
C LEU A 175 -7.59 10.80 -5.83
N ASN A 176 -8.70 11.13 -5.16
CA ASN A 176 -9.98 11.31 -5.82
C ASN A 176 -9.92 12.43 -6.88
N GLY A 177 -9.14 13.50 -6.63
CA GLY A 177 -8.94 14.60 -7.59
C GLY A 177 -8.25 14.15 -8.88
N VAL A 178 -7.22 13.32 -8.76
CA VAL A 178 -6.51 12.76 -9.92
C VAL A 178 -7.33 11.66 -10.59
N GLN A 179 -7.90 10.75 -9.80
CA GLN A 179 -8.68 9.61 -10.26
C GLN A 179 -9.94 10.06 -11.01
N GLY A 180 -10.67 11.05 -10.50
CA GLY A 180 -11.90 11.54 -11.13
C GLY A 180 -11.71 12.03 -12.56
N ILE A 181 -10.54 12.58 -12.89
CA ILE A 181 -10.19 12.99 -14.26
C ILE A 181 -9.58 11.84 -15.05
N THR A 182 -8.69 11.06 -14.43
CA THR A 182 -8.00 9.95 -15.09
C THR A 182 -8.97 8.88 -15.56
N ASP A 183 -9.93 8.50 -14.71
CA ASP A 183 -10.88 7.42 -15.01
C ASP A 183 -11.79 7.77 -16.19
N LEU A 184 -12.12 9.04 -16.39
CA LEU A 184 -12.91 9.50 -17.54
C LEU A 184 -12.19 9.32 -18.88
N ILE A 185 -10.85 9.29 -18.87
CA ILE A 185 -10.02 9.20 -20.07
C ILE A 185 -9.58 7.76 -20.29
N THR A 186 -9.13 7.07 -19.23
CA THR A 186 -8.45 5.78 -19.34
C THR A 186 -9.40 4.59 -19.21
N THR A 187 -10.53 4.75 -18.50
CA THR A 187 -11.46 3.65 -18.25
C THR A 187 -12.64 3.74 -19.22
N PRO A 188 -12.88 2.71 -20.05
CA PRO A 188 -14.03 2.68 -20.93
C PRO A 188 -15.34 2.68 -20.14
N GLY A 189 -16.06 3.77 -20.21
CA GLY A 189 -17.44 3.96 -19.78
C GLY A 189 -18.48 3.66 -20.87
N LEU A 190 -19.75 3.70 -20.48
CA LEU A 190 -20.88 3.75 -21.42
C LEU A 190 -20.88 5.07 -22.22
N ILE A 191 -20.48 6.15 -21.56
CA ILE A 191 -20.29 7.48 -22.13
C ILE A 191 -18.84 7.88 -21.89
N ASN A 192 -18.01 7.71 -22.91
CA ASN A 192 -16.60 8.12 -22.87
C ASN A 192 -16.49 9.60 -23.21
N VAL A 193 -15.67 10.29 -22.43
CA VAL A 193 -15.25 11.65 -22.69
C VAL A 193 -13.90 11.57 -23.41
N ASP A 194 -13.69 12.37 -24.44
CA ASP A 194 -12.39 12.40 -25.11
C ASP A 194 -11.42 13.36 -24.40
N PHE A 195 -10.12 13.20 -24.67
CA PHE A 195 -9.12 14.08 -24.08
C PHE A 195 -9.24 15.55 -24.55
N ALA A 196 -9.79 15.78 -25.74
CA ALA A 196 -9.97 17.13 -26.28
C ALA A 196 -11.05 17.91 -25.52
N ASP A 197 -12.11 17.24 -25.10
CA ASP A 197 -13.18 17.77 -24.27
C ASP A 197 -12.64 18.17 -22.89
N VAL A 198 -11.90 17.28 -22.23
CA VAL A 198 -11.24 17.59 -20.93
C VAL A 198 -10.28 18.76 -21.09
N LYS A 199 -9.45 18.76 -22.15
CA LYS A 199 -8.54 19.87 -22.45
C LYS A 199 -9.28 21.18 -22.73
N GLY A 200 -10.44 21.13 -23.38
CA GLY A 200 -11.28 22.30 -23.67
C GLY A 200 -11.80 23.00 -22.42
N ILE A 201 -12.12 22.25 -21.36
CA ILE A 201 -12.56 22.82 -20.07
C ILE A 201 -11.38 23.24 -19.20
N MET A 202 -10.31 22.45 -19.14
CA MET A 202 -9.23 22.63 -18.16
C MET A 202 -8.07 23.50 -18.66
N SER A 203 -7.96 23.77 -19.96
CA SER A 203 -6.88 24.60 -20.48
C SER A 203 -7.11 26.08 -20.13
N GLY A 204 -6.24 26.65 -19.29
CA GLY A 204 -6.33 28.05 -18.86
C GLY A 204 -7.51 28.37 -17.95
N ALA A 205 -8.13 27.37 -17.32
CA ALA A 205 -9.29 27.56 -16.46
C ALA A 205 -8.97 28.23 -15.11
N GLY A 206 -7.68 28.26 -14.74
CA GLY A 206 -7.23 28.91 -13.51
C GLY A 206 -7.55 28.07 -12.28
N THR A 207 -8.36 28.59 -11.35
CA THR A 207 -8.70 27.86 -10.12
C THR A 207 -9.90 26.95 -10.37
N ALA A 208 -9.81 25.72 -9.89
CA ALA A 208 -10.90 24.75 -9.90
C ALA A 208 -11.23 24.29 -8.47
N LEU A 209 -12.47 23.89 -8.28
CA LEU A 209 -13.01 23.34 -7.04
C LEU A 209 -13.49 21.92 -7.28
N MET A 210 -13.42 21.10 -6.25
CA MET A 210 -13.78 19.69 -6.32
C MET A 210 -14.82 19.34 -5.26
N GLY A 211 -15.88 18.66 -5.67
CA GLY A 211 -16.89 18.07 -4.82
C GLY A 211 -16.95 16.56 -5.02
N ILE A 212 -17.10 15.81 -3.93
CA ILE A 212 -17.22 14.34 -3.96
C ILE A 212 -18.44 13.97 -3.13
N GLY A 213 -19.26 13.07 -3.66
CA GLY A 213 -20.36 12.46 -2.94
C GLY A 213 -20.51 10.99 -3.27
N SER A 214 -20.90 10.19 -2.29
CA SER A 214 -21.27 8.79 -2.49
C SER A 214 -22.56 8.46 -1.77
N ALA A 215 -23.37 7.59 -2.37
CA ALA A 215 -24.61 7.11 -1.78
C ALA A 215 -24.95 5.71 -2.27
N ARG A 216 -25.82 5.03 -1.51
CA ARG A 216 -26.29 3.66 -1.76
C ARG A 216 -27.82 3.60 -1.70
N GLY A 217 -28.40 2.57 -2.31
CA GLY A 217 -29.84 2.31 -2.31
C GLY A 217 -30.66 3.12 -3.32
N GLU A 218 -31.95 3.30 -3.06
CA GLU A 218 -32.87 3.99 -3.99
C GLU A 218 -32.56 5.49 -4.08
N GLY A 219 -32.49 6.00 -5.31
CA GLY A 219 -32.11 7.39 -5.59
C GLY A 219 -30.64 7.70 -5.26
N ARG A 220 -29.76 6.68 -5.22
CA ARG A 220 -28.33 6.82 -4.91
C ARG A 220 -27.63 7.88 -5.77
N SER A 221 -27.89 7.91 -7.08
CA SER A 221 -27.20 8.83 -7.98
C SER A 221 -27.55 10.30 -7.71
N LEU A 222 -28.83 10.59 -7.44
CA LEU A 222 -29.30 11.93 -7.09
C LEU A 222 -28.74 12.38 -5.73
N LYS A 223 -28.78 11.50 -4.72
CA LYS A 223 -28.19 11.78 -3.39
C LYS A 223 -26.68 12.01 -3.46
N ALA A 224 -25.97 11.19 -4.24
CA ALA A 224 -24.52 11.34 -4.43
C ALA A 224 -24.19 12.67 -5.11
N ALA A 225 -24.94 13.07 -6.13
CA ALA A 225 -24.80 14.38 -6.77
C ALA A 225 -25.10 15.53 -5.81
N GLU A 226 -26.16 15.43 -4.99
CA GLU A 226 -26.49 16.44 -3.98
C GLU A 226 -25.37 16.61 -2.94
N ILE A 227 -24.77 15.51 -2.48
CA ILE A 227 -23.63 15.53 -1.56
C ILE A 227 -22.40 16.17 -2.24
N ALA A 228 -22.16 15.86 -3.52
CA ALA A 228 -21.02 16.41 -4.26
C ALA A 228 -21.14 17.93 -4.44
N ILE A 229 -22.32 18.44 -4.80
CA ILE A 229 -22.61 19.88 -4.99
C ILE A 229 -22.52 20.66 -3.67
N ASN A 230 -22.86 20.01 -2.55
CA ASN A 230 -22.81 20.59 -1.21
C ASN A 230 -21.54 20.19 -0.42
N SER A 231 -20.53 19.68 -1.12
CA SER A 231 -19.33 19.15 -0.46
C SER A 231 -18.56 20.27 0.26
N PRO A 232 -18.08 20.06 1.50
CA PRO A 232 -17.26 21.04 2.23
C PRO A 232 -15.94 21.42 1.54
N LEU A 233 -15.52 20.63 0.56
CA LEU A 233 -14.33 20.87 -0.26
C LEU A 233 -14.53 21.99 -1.29
N LEU A 234 -15.77 22.33 -1.62
CA LEU A 234 -16.12 23.49 -2.43
C LEU A 234 -16.03 24.75 -1.57
N GLU A 235 -14.89 25.45 -1.60
CA GLU A 235 -14.70 26.69 -0.82
C GLU A 235 -15.68 27.82 -1.22
N ALA A 236 -16.15 27.79 -2.47
CA ALA A 236 -17.18 28.66 -3.03
C ALA A 236 -18.30 27.82 -3.64
N SER A 237 -19.48 28.40 -3.81
CA SER A 237 -20.58 27.76 -4.51
C SER A 237 -20.19 27.43 -5.96
N MET A 238 -20.81 26.39 -6.53
CA MET A 238 -20.64 26.06 -7.95
C MET A 238 -21.26 27.11 -8.90
N GLU A 239 -22.03 28.05 -8.35
CA GLU A 239 -22.58 29.18 -9.08
C GLU A 239 -21.46 30.01 -9.73
N GLY A 240 -21.50 30.11 -11.07
CA GLY A 240 -20.52 30.87 -11.84
C GLY A 240 -19.35 30.06 -12.40
N ALA A 241 -19.32 28.74 -12.22
CA ALA A 241 -18.41 27.87 -12.95
C ALA A 241 -18.79 27.85 -14.45
N GLN A 242 -17.87 28.25 -15.33
CA GLN A 242 -18.07 28.23 -16.78
C GLN A 242 -17.79 26.86 -17.40
N GLY A 243 -17.05 26.00 -16.69
CA GLY A 243 -16.79 24.62 -17.10
C GLY A 243 -16.99 23.67 -15.93
N VAL A 244 -17.69 22.57 -16.16
CA VAL A 244 -17.91 21.52 -15.15
C VAL A 244 -17.58 20.17 -15.76
N LEU A 245 -16.74 19.41 -15.06
CA LEU A 245 -16.45 18.03 -15.36
C LEU A 245 -17.06 17.16 -14.27
N MET A 246 -17.94 16.25 -14.66
CA MET A 246 -18.65 15.33 -13.78
C MET A 246 -18.28 13.88 -14.12
N SER A 247 -17.86 13.12 -13.12
CA SER A 247 -17.63 11.68 -13.23
C SER A 247 -18.60 10.93 -12.33
N ILE A 248 -19.33 9.98 -12.90
CA ILE A 248 -20.25 9.11 -12.17
C ILE A 248 -19.71 7.69 -12.22
N ALA A 249 -19.24 7.19 -11.10
CA ALA A 249 -18.78 5.81 -10.94
C ALA A 249 -19.85 4.96 -10.25
N GLY A 250 -20.14 3.79 -10.79
CA GLY A 250 -21.09 2.84 -10.21
C GLY A 250 -20.95 1.43 -10.80
N GLY A 251 -21.67 0.47 -10.23
CA GLY A 251 -21.68 -0.91 -10.74
C GLY A 251 -22.32 -1.02 -12.13
N SER A 252 -22.22 -2.21 -12.74
CA SER A 252 -22.88 -2.52 -14.02
C SER A 252 -24.41 -2.38 -14.00
N ASP A 253 -25.01 -2.15 -12.83
CA ASP A 253 -26.45 -1.90 -12.64
C ASP A 253 -26.84 -0.41 -12.79
N LEU A 254 -25.86 0.49 -13.01
CA LEU A 254 -26.10 1.93 -13.17
C LEU A 254 -26.97 2.22 -14.40
N GLY A 255 -28.17 2.75 -14.17
CA GLY A 255 -29.12 3.06 -15.24
C GLY A 255 -28.93 4.45 -15.88
N LEU A 256 -29.32 4.59 -17.15
CA LEU A 256 -29.30 5.89 -17.85
C LEU A 256 -30.17 6.96 -17.17
N PHE A 257 -31.30 6.56 -16.57
CA PHE A 257 -32.19 7.48 -15.86
C PHE A 257 -31.52 8.09 -14.62
N GLU A 258 -30.81 7.27 -13.85
CA GLU A 258 -30.05 7.71 -12.67
C GLU A 258 -28.95 8.72 -13.05
N ILE A 259 -28.25 8.47 -14.17
CA ILE A 259 -27.24 9.37 -14.73
C ILE A 259 -27.86 10.71 -15.12
N ASN A 260 -29.02 10.70 -15.79
CA ASN A 260 -29.70 11.91 -16.23
C ASN A 260 -30.19 12.77 -15.04
N GLU A 261 -30.68 12.14 -13.97
CA GLU A 261 -31.08 12.86 -12.75
C GLU A 261 -29.88 13.54 -12.07
N ALA A 262 -28.75 12.84 -11.93
CA ALA A 262 -27.53 13.41 -11.36
C ALA A 262 -26.99 14.57 -12.22
N ALA A 263 -26.98 14.42 -13.55
CA ALA A 263 -26.52 15.44 -14.48
C ALA A 263 -27.39 16.71 -14.44
N SER A 264 -28.72 16.54 -14.39
CA SER A 264 -29.67 17.67 -14.34
C SER A 264 -29.45 18.51 -13.07
N LEU A 265 -29.23 17.86 -11.93
CA LEU A 265 -28.98 18.55 -10.66
C LEU A 265 -27.69 19.39 -10.68
N VAL A 266 -26.63 18.85 -11.28
CA VAL A 266 -25.36 19.58 -11.43
C VAL A 266 -25.50 20.74 -12.43
N GLN A 267 -26.29 20.56 -13.49
CA GLN A 267 -26.57 21.61 -14.47
C GLN A 267 -27.35 22.77 -13.85
N ASP A 268 -28.36 22.49 -13.03
CA ASP A 268 -29.13 23.51 -12.32
C ASP A 268 -28.29 24.30 -11.30
N ALA A 269 -27.23 23.69 -10.76
CA ALA A 269 -26.30 24.31 -9.82
C ALA A 269 -25.17 25.11 -10.49
N ALA A 270 -24.93 24.91 -11.79
CA ALA A 270 -23.87 25.57 -12.56
C ALA A 270 -24.37 26.84 -13.27
N HIS A 271 -23.49 27.54 -13.99
CA HIS A 271 -23.90 28.67 -14.82
C HIS A 271 -24.79 28.18 -16.00
N PRO A 272 -25.85 28.91 -16.42
CA PRO A 272 -26.72 28.48 -17.53
C PRO A 272 -26.00 28.22 -18.86
N ASP A 273 -24.90 28.95 -19.09
CA ASP A 273 -24.03 28.80 -20.26
C ASP A 273 -22.76 27.96 -19.95
N ALA A 274 -22.74 27.22 -18.85
CA ALA A 274 -21.60 26.38 -18.49
C ALA A 274 -21.43 25.23 -19.50
N ASN A 275 -20.19 24.99 -19.92
CA ASN A 275 -19.87 23.78 -20.64
C ASN A 275 -19.76 22.61 -19.64
N ILE A 276 -20.68 21.66 -19.70
CA ILE A 276 -20.73 20.52 -18.79
C ILE A 276 -20.37 19.25 -19.54
N ILE A 277 -19.27 18.64 -19.12
CA ILE A 277 -18.85 17.32 -19.57
C ILE A 277 -19.19 16.34 -18.47
N PHE A 278 -19.89 15.26 -18.82
CA PHE A 278 -20.11 14.15 -17.92
C PHE A 278 -19.64 12.86 -18.54
N GLY A 279 -19.03 12.00 -17.72
CA GLY A 279 -18.71 10.63 -18.10
C GLY A 279 -19.09 9.66 -17.01
N THR A 280 -19.15 8.39 -17.41
CA THR A 280 -19.59 7.28 -16.57
C THR A 280 -18.48 6.28 -16.45
N VAL A 281 -18.18 5.81 -15.24
CA VAL A 281 -17.18 4.77 -15.00
C VAL A 281 -17.91 3.56 -14.43
N ILE A 282 -17.75 2.40 -15.08
CA ILE A 282 -18.33 1.15 -14.58
C ILE A 282 -17.28 0.44 -13.73
N ASP A 283 -17.58 0.32 -12.44
CA ASP A 283 -16.75 -0.36 -11.46
C ASP A 283 -17.60 -1.32 -10.62
N ASP A 284 -17.54 -2.61 -10.97
CA ASP A 284 -18.27 -3.68 -10.29
C ASP A 284 -17.82 -3.90 -8.83
N SER A 285 -16.67 -3.34 -8.42
CA SER A 285 -16.23 -3.39 -7.02
C SER A 285 -17.08 -2.51 -6.10
N LEU A 286 -17.75 -1.49 -6.65
CA LEU A 286 -18.62 -0.57 -5.90
C LEU A 286 -19.96 -1.21 -5.50
N GLY A 287 -20.35 -2.33 -6.13
CA GLY A 287 -21.59 -3.02 -5.83
C GLY A 287 -22.82 -2.12 -6.02
N ASP A 288 -23.49 -1.77 -4.91
CA ASP A 288 -24.69 -0.92 -4.91
C ASP A 288 -24.40 0.59 -4.72
N GLU A 289 -23.13 0.98 -4.59
CA GLU A 289 -22.69 2.36 -4.38
C GLU A 289 -22.52 3.12 -5.69
N VAL A 290 -22.98 4.37 -5.70
CA VAL A 290 -22.66 5.34 -6.75
C VAL A 290 -21.86 6.47 -6.15
N ARG A 291 -20.74 6.80 -6.81
CA ARG A 291 -19.85 7.91 -6.47
C ARG A 291 -19.92 8.95 -7.57
N VAL A 292 -20.20 10.20 -7.19
CA VAL A 292 -20.22 11.34 -8.09
C VAL A 292 -19.09 12.28 -7.69
N THR A 293 -18.23 12.58 -8.66
CA THR A 293 -17.14 13.55 -8.52
C THR A 293 -17.42 14.71 -9.46
N VAL A 294 -17.45 15.93 -8.92
CA VAL A 294 -17.68 17.15 -9.69
C VAL A 294 -16.45 18.04 -9.58
N ILE A 295 -15.94 18.51 -10.71
CA ILE A 295 -14.83 19.44 -10.82
C ILE A 295 -15.34 20.67 -11.56
N ALA A 296 -15.48 21.76 -10.83
CA ALA A 296 -15.92 23.05 -11.35
C ALA A 296 -14.71 23.94 -11.62
N ALA A 297 -14.62 24.51 -12.82
CA ALA A 297 -13.49 25.32 -13.26
C ALA A 297 -13.98 26.57 -14.03
N GLY A 298 -13.07 27.51 -14.27
CA GLY A 298 -13.40 28.73 -15.01
C GLY A 298 -14.28 29.70 -14.21
N PHE A 299 -14.11 29.77 -12.89
CA PHE A 299 -14.73 30.82 -12.08
C PHE A 299 -14.20 32.18 -12.52
N GLU A 300 -15.09 33.15 -12.76
CA GLU A 300 -14.66 34.52 -13.02
C GLU A 300 -13.74 35.00 -11.88
N ALA A 301 -12.58 35.56 -12.25
CA ALA A 301 -11.63 36.16 -11.30
C ALA A 301 -12.25 37.41 -10.64
N GLY A 302 -13.13 37.22 -9.66
CA GLY A 302 -13.91 38.29 -9.04
C GLY A 302 -14.54 37.98 -7.68
N GLY A 303 -14.26 36.82 -7.07
CA GLY A 303 -14.96 36.36 -5.86
C GLY A 303 -14.23 36.52 -4.51
N ALA A 304 -12.97 36.94 -4.45
CA ALA A 304 -12.28 37.16 -3.18
C ALA A 304 -12.54 38.58 -2.65
N GLY A 305 -13.64 38.74 -1.91
CA GLY A 305 -13.79 39.77 -0.88
C GLY A 305 -13.56 41.23 -1.31
N ARG A 306 -14.31 41.73 -2.29
CA ARG A 306 -14.44 43.19 -2.46
C ARG A 306 -15.26 43.75 -1.29
N LYS A 307 -14.57 44.28 -0.27
CA LYS A 307 -15.18 45.17 0.75
C LYS A 307 -16.10 46.17 0.03
N PRO A 308 -17.34 46.39 0.50
CA PRO A 308 -18.23 47.32 -0.16
C PRO A 308 -17.56 48.71 -0.23
N PRO A 309 -17.61 49.39 -1.39
CA PRO A 309 -16.96 50.68 -1.54
C PRO A 309 -17.58 51.65 -0.54
N GLY A 310 -16.72 52.21 0.32
CA GLY A 310 -17.11 53.19 1.32
C GLY A 310 -17.82 54.36 0.65
N TRP A 311 -19.03 54.64 1.11
CA TRP A 311 -19.79 55.83 0.72
C TRP A 311 -18.95 57.08 1.02
N PRO A 312 -18.80 58.04 0.06
CA PRO A 312 -18.08 59.26 0.35
C PRO A 312 -18.93 60.12 1.29
N ARG A 313 -18.55 60.20 2.57
CA ARG A 313 -19.14 61.18 3.51
C ARG A 313 -18.67 62.58 3.13
N ARG A 314 -19.59 63.25 2.44
CA ARG A 314 -19.58 64.67 2.13
C ARG A 314 -19.42 65.49 3.43
N ALA A 315 -18.52 66.46 3.39
CA ALA A 315 -18.23 67.37 4.48
C ALA A 315 -19.45 68.22 4.88
N ALA A 316 -19.68 68.36 6.18
CA ALA A 316 -20.43 69.47 6.77
C ALA A 316 -19.77 69.88 8.08
N ARG A 317 -19.16 71.08 8.06
CA ARG A 317 -18.85 71.90 9.24
C ARG A 317 -20.17 72.33 9.90
N THR A 318 -20.26 72.30 11.24
CA THR A 318 -20.34 73.49 12.12
C THR A 318 -20.72 73.15 13.58
N ALA A 319 -19.87 73.61 14.50
CA ALA A 319 -20.13 74.37 15.75
C ALA A 319 -20.79 73.75 17.01
N SER A 320 -20.01 73.84 18.11
CA SER A 320 -20.34 74.07 19.55
C SER A 320 -21.19 73.01 20.28
N SER A 321 -21.00 72.64 21.56
CA SER A 321 -20.56 73.38 22.75
C SER A 321 -20.17 72.46 23.94
N ARG A 322 -19.14 72.87 24.70
CA ARG A 322 -18.87 72.77 26.17
C ARG A 322 -19.52 71.63 27.02
N HIS A 323 -18.68 70.91 27.78
CA HIS A 323 -18.61 70.78 29.28
C HIS A 323 -17.86 69.47 29.69
N GLY A 324 -16.89 69.55 30.62
CA GLY A 324 -16.11 68.41 31.16
C GLY A 324 -16.79 67.67 32.32
N PRO A 325 -16.08 66.96 33.26
CA PRO A 325 -14.69 66.50 33.27
C PRO A 325 -14.54 64.97 33.55
N ALA A 326 -13.28 64.52 33.66
CA ALA A 326 -12.82 63.15 33.88
C ALA A 326 -13.04 62.58 35.29
N SER A 327 -13.19 61.25 35.39
CA SER A 327 -13.09 60.46 36.62
C SER A 327 -12.23 59.20 36.43
N SER A 328 -11.24 59.05 37.31
CA SER A 328 -10.25 57.97 37.44
C SER A 328 -10.82 56.63 37.94
N PRO A 329 -10.13 55.49 37.75
CA PRO A 329 -10.27 54.30 38.59
C PRO A 329 -9.34 54.36 39.82
N PRO A 330 -9.62 53.61 40.91
CA PRO A 330 -8.92 53.73 42.18
C PRO A 330 -7.56 53.03 42.23
N ARG A 331 -6.67 53.60 43.05
CA ARG A 331 -5.36 53.09 43.50
C ARG A 331 -5.51 52.36 44.85
N CYS A 332 -4.58 51.45 45.14
CA CYS A 332 -3.69 51.42 46.32
C CYS A 332 -2.79 50.16 46.22
N SER A 333 -1.46 50.25 46.01
CA SER A 333 -0.36 50.59 46.95
C SER A 333 -0.17 49.53 48.05
N SER A 334 1.01 49.06 48.47
CA SER A 334 2.38 49.61 48.42
C SER A 334 3.43 48.54 48.82
N ARG A 335 4.69 48.85 48.48
CA ARG A 335 6.02 48.32 48.88
C ARG A 335 6.11 47.78 50.34
N SER A 336 7.02 46.87 50.70
CA SER A 336 8.49 47.08 50.75
C SER A 336 9.31 45.84 51.22
N THR A 337 10.40 45.53 50.49
CA THR A 337 11.79 45.10 50.87
C THR A 337 12.10 43.98 51.91
N PRO A 338 13.32 43.39 51.87
CA PRO A 338 13.54 41.95 52.00
C PRO A 338 14.09 41.52 53.38
N SER A 339 13.90 40.26 53.74
CA SER A 339 14.69 39.61 54.78
C SER A 339 14.85 38.11 54.51
N ALA A 340 16.00 37.61 54.94
CA ALA A 340 16.64 36.34 54.62
C ALA A 340 15.86 35.09 55.05
N CYS A 341 16.00 34.01 54.28
CA CYS A 341 15.85 32.64 54.78
C CYS A 341 16.68 31.63 53.95
N HIS A 342 17.84 31.30 54.52
CA HIS A 342 18.38 29.94 54.69
C HIS A 342 18.24 28.93 53.55
N CYS A 343 19.38 28.69 52.90
CA CYS A 343 19.68 27.49 52.14
C CYS A 343 20.16 26.39 53.10
N THR A 344 19.54 25.21 53.05
CA THR A 344 20.13 23.95 53.54
C THR A 344 19.72 22.82 52.58
N PRO A 345 20.67 22.00 52.08
CA PRO A 345 20.36 20.88 51.20
C PRO A 345 20.23 19.58 52.00
N THR A 346 19.13 18.86 51.85
CA THR A 346 18.95 17.51 52.41
C THR A 346 19.22 16.43 51.37
N ALA A 347 20.40 15.84 51.52
CA ALA A 347 20.78 14.43 51.46
C ALA A 347 20.03 13.42 50.54
N ARG A 348 20.87 12.74 49.73
CA ARG A 348 20.73 11.39 49.16
C ARG A 348 20.34 10.32 50.20
N PRO A 349 19.96 9.13 49.72
CA PRO A 349 20.58 7.90 50.18
C PRO A 349 21.34 7.17 49.08
N SER A 350 22.43 6.55 49.52
CA SER A 350 23.40 5.74 48.80
C SER A 350 23.07 4.24 48.87
N ALA A 351 23.38 3.55 47.77
CA ALA A 351 24.09 2.28 47.62
C ALA A 351 23.99 1.16 48.68
N SER A 352 23.76 -0.07 48.16
CA SER A 352 24.34 -1.36 48.59
C SER A 352 23.83 -2.42 47.61
N ALA A 353 24.51 -3.50 47.18
CA ALA A 353 25.90 -3.93 47.13
C ALA A 353 25.91 -5.17 46.21
N ALA A 354 27.09 -5.49 45.67
CA ALA A 354 27.34 -6.62 44.79
C ALA A 354 27.25 -7.99 45.49
N MET A 355 26.86 -9.04 44.74
CA MET A 355 27.41 -10.40 44.89
C MET A 355 27.42 -11.17 43.55
N THR A 356 28.63 -11.48 43.11
CA THR A 356 29.14 -12.81 42.71
C THR A 356 28.57 -13.54 41.49
N THR A 357 29.32 -13.40 40.40
CA THR A 357 29.81 -14.42 39.43
C THR A 357 29.39 -15.89 39.61
N THR A 358 28.87 -16.51 38.55
CA THR A 358 29.22 -17.90 38.20
C THR A 358 29.10 -18.17 36.68
N SER A 359 30.15 -18.80 36.15
CA SER A 359 30.20 -19.73 35.01
C SER A 359 30.16 -19.23 33.55
N MET A 360 31.33 -19.40 32.91
CA MET A 360 31.60 -20.10 31.63
C MET A 360 30.37 -20.75 30.95
N CYS A 361 30.20 -20.72 29.62
CA CYS A 361 31.12 -21.27 28.63
C CYS A 361 30.74 -20.80 27.21
N ARG A 362 31.74 -20.50 26.37
CA ARG A 362 31.62 -20.47 24.89
C ARG A 362 31.33 -21.88 24.37
N PRO A 363 30.77 -22.00 23.15
CA PRO A 363 31.59 -22.61 22.12
C PRO A 363 31.55 -21.87 20.78
N SER A 364 32.73 -21.87 20.15
CA SER A 364 32.95 -21.59 18.73
C SER A 364 32.33 -22.67 17.86
N CYS A 365 31.84 -22.31 16.68
CA CYS A 365 31.78 -23.24 15.54
C CYS A 365 32.28 -22.50 14.31
N ALA A 366 33.41 -23.00 13.81
CA ALA A 366 34.14 -22.52 12.66
C ALA A 366 33.44 -22.90 11.35
N ALA A 367 33.77 -22.15 10.31
CA ALA A 367 33.45 -22.39 8.91
C ALA A 367 34.36 -23.48 8.32
N GLU A 368 33.80 -24.40 7.52
CA GLU A 368 34.56 -25.17 6.52
C GLU A 368 33.71 -25.43 5.26
N ASP A 369 34.20 -24.86 4.16
CA ASP A 369 34.42 -25.35 2.79
C ASP A 369 33.35 -25.85 1.81
N LEU A 370 33.49 -25.28 0.61
CA LEU A 370 32.98 -25.67 -0.71
C LEU A 370 33.84 -26.78 -1.33
N ASP A 371 33.22 -27.73 -2.04
CA ASP A 371 33.37 -27.93 -3.50
C ASP A 371 32.78 -29.28 -3.94
N LEU A 372 32.07 -29.27 -5.07
CA LEU A 372 32.11 -30.27 -6.17
C LEU A 372 30.86 -30.15 -7.07
N LEU A 373 31.08 -29.61 -8.27
CA LEU A 373 30.19 -29.66 -9.42
C LEU A 373 30.79 -30.62 -10.47
N ALA A 374 30.00 -31.56 -10.99
CA ALA A 374 30.20 -32.11 -12.33
C ALA A 374 28.95 -32.83 -12.89
N SER A 375 28.52 -32.41 -14.10
CA SER A 375 27.92 -33.20 -15.20
C SER A 375 26.53 -33.87 -14.96
N ALA A 376 25.51 -33.89 -15.82
CA ALA A 376 25.42 -33.92 -17.28
C ALA A 376 24.01 -33.48 -17.77
N ARG A 377 23.90 -33.26 -19.08
CA ARG A 377 22.74 -32.71 -19.82
C ARG A 377 21.65 -33.75 -20.18
N ARG A 378 20.46 -33.18 -20.48
CA ARG A 378 19.45 -33.50 -21.53
C ARG A 378 18.16 -34.28 -21.19
N THR A 379 17.06 -33.61 -21.57
CA THR A 379 15.77 -34.06 -22.14
C THR A 379 14.74 -34.77 -21.25
N GLY A 380 13.55 -34.15 -21.13
CA GLY A 380 12.31 -34.81 -20.71
C GLY A 380 11.29 -33.85 -20.10
N CYS A 381 10.13 -33.72 -20.74
CA CYS A 381 8.96 -32.99 -20.23
C CYS A 381 8.41 -33.68 -18.96
N GLY A 382 8.07 -32.93 -17.91
CA GLY A 382 7.39 -33.47 -16.73
C GLY A 382 7.59 -32.60 -15.48
N ALA A 383 6.52 -32.35 -14.73
CA ALA A 383 6.58 -31.67 -13.44
C ALA A 383 7.58 -32.38 -12.50
N THR A 384 8.66 -31.69 -12.10
CA THR A 384 9.64 -32.24 -11.17
C THR A 384 9.21 -31.96 -9.74
N LEU A 385 8.86 -33.02 -9.03
CA LEU A 385 8.71 -33.04 -7.58
C LEU A 385 10.11 -32.96 -6.97
N VAL A 386 10.49 -31.80 -6.42
CA VAL A 386 11.76 -31.66 -5.70
C VAL A 386 11.63 -32.40 -4.38
N ARG A 387 12.35 -33.51 -4.23
CA ARG A 387 12.67 -34.08 -2.92
C ARG A 387 13.73 -33.18 -2.27
N PRO A 388 13.47 -32.52 -1.13
CA PRO A 388 14.57 -32.02 -0.32
C PRO A 388 15.39 -33.24 0.13
N GLY A 389 16.72 -33.14 0.04
CA GLY A 389 17.62 -34.14 0.61
C GLY A 389 17.24 -34.34 2.08
N GLY A 390 16.77 -35.55 2.41
CA GLY A 390 16.19 -35.83 3.71
C GLY A 390 17.26 -36.02 4.79
N GLN A 391 17.22 -35.17 5.82
CA GLN A 391 17.17 -35.72 7.17
C GLN A 391 15.71 -36.10 7.45
N ARG A 392 15.48 -37.34 7.84
CA ARG A 392 14.17 -37.78 8.34
C ARG A 392 13.94 -37.10 9.69
N VAL A 393 12.99 -36.18 9.75
CA VAL A 393 12.45 -35.73 11.04
C VAL A 393 11.66 -36.90 11.63
N SER A 394 12.11 -37.40 12.79
CA SER A 394 11.40 -38.39 13.57
C SER A 394 10.19 -37.73 14.21
N ASP A 395 9.02 -38.19 13.79
CA ASP A 395 7.70 -37.77 14.26
C ASP A 395 7.54 -37.99 15.77
N THR A 396 6.98 -36.99 16.44
CA THR A 396 6.50 -37.00 17.82
C THR A 396 5.31 -37.93 17.96
N GLY A 397 5.56 -39.24 18.02
CA GLY A 397 4.70 -40.25 18.65
C GLY A 397 3.25 -40.37 18.12
N LYS A 398 2.94 -41.53 17.49
CA LYS A 398 1.58 -42.07 17.23
C LYS A 398 0.54 -41.02 16.78
N VAL A 399 0.76 -40.41 15.63
CA VAL A 399 -0.12 -39.36 15.09
C VAL A 399 -1.44 -39.93 14.53
N SER A 400 -2.56 -39.27 14.85
CA SER A 400 -3.91 -39.63 14.39
C SER A 400 -4.43 -38.77 13.23
N VAL A 401 -3.67 -37.78 12.78
CA VAL A 401 -4.08 -36.75 11.81
C VAL A 401 -3.02 -36.61 10.72
N ARG A 402 -3.38 -36.66 9.44
CA ARG A 402 -2.39 -36.52 8.35
C ARG A 402 -2.43 -35.11 7.77
N ILE A 403 -1.41 -34.32 8.07
CA ILE A 403 -1.24 -32.99 7.48
C ILE A 403 -0.39 -33.09 6.21
N ARG A 404 -0.91 -32.56 5.11
CA ARG A 404 -0.26 -32.48 3.80
C ARG A 404 0.16 -31.06 3.52
N ARG A 405 1.26 -30.90 2.79
CA ARG A 405 1.78 -29.61 2.32
C ARG A 405 2.16 -29.69 0.86
N VAL A 406 1.92 -28.61 0.12
CA VAL A 406 2.26 -28.46 -1.30
C VAL A 406 2.96 -27.14 -1.52
N ILE A 407 4.02 -27.22 -2.31
CA ILE A 407 4.80 -26.07 -2.77
C ILE A 407 4.76 -26.11 -4.28
N THR A 408 4.23 -25.05 -4.89
CA THR A 408 4.15 -24.96 -6.34
C THR A 408 5.46 -24.45 -6.93
N THR A 409 5.76 -24.93 -8.13
CA THR A 409 6.72 -24.24 -9.01
C THR A 409 5.94 -23.29 -9.93
N ARG A 410 6.64 -22.56 -10.79
CA ARG A 410 5.99 -21.76 -11.83
C ARG A 410 5.68 -22.58 -13.08
N ALA A 411 6.12 -23.83 -13.23
CA ALA A 411 5.93 -24.57 -14.48
C ALA A 411 4.56 -25.26 -14.57
N GLY A 412 4.02 -25.35 -15.79
CA GLY A 412 2.91 -26.26 -16.14
C GLY A 412 1.52 -25.63 -16.16
N GLY A 413 1.42 -24.31 -16.36
CA GLY A 413 0.14 -23.60 -16.45
C GLY A 413 -0.12 -22.98 -17.82
N VAL A 414 -1.04 -22.02 -17.86
CA VAL A 414 -1.47 -21.32 -19.09
C VAL A 414 -1.21 -19.82 -19.10
N SER A 415 -0.69 -19.24 -18.03
CA SER A 415 -0.33 -17.83 -17.97
C SER A 415 0.73 -17.51 -19.02
N GLN A 416 0.59 -16.37 -19.69
CA GLN A 416 1.58 -15.95 -20.69
C GLN A 416 2.78 -15.27 -20.02
N PRO A 417 3.93 -15.15 -20.69
CA PRO A 417 4.98 -14.24 -20.25
C PRO A 417 4.37 -12.85 -19.97
N PRO A 418 4.69 -12.22 -18.83
CA PRO A 418 5.81 -12.47 -17.91
C PRO A 418 5.63 -13.57 -16.85
N PHE A 419 4.47 -14.23 -16.80
CA PHE A 419 4.00 -14.94 -15.62
C PHE A 419 4.40 -16.42 -15.48
N ASP A 420 5.41 -16.83 -16.27
CA ASP A 420 6.03 -18.15 -16.27
C ASP A 420 5.07 -19.36 -16.35
N THR A 421 3.95 -19.31 -17.08
CA THR A 421 2.94 -20.39 -17.23
C THR A 421 2.05 -20.67 -16.02
N PHE A 422 2.54 -20.88 -14.80
CA PHE A 422 1.71 -21.30 -13.65
C PHE A 422 1.59 -20.21 -12.59
N ASN A 423 1.03 -19.05 -12.96
CA ASN A 423 0.71 -18.01 -12.00
C ASN A 423 -0.65 -18.23 -11.32
N LEU A 424 -0.69 -17.87 -10.04
CA LEU A 424 -1.81 -18.09 -9.13
C LEU A 424 -2.24 -16.80 -8.41
N GLY A 425 -1.48 -15.71 -8.60
CA GLY A 425 -1.82 -14.38 -8.09
C GLY A 425 -2.67 -13.64 -9.11
N ASP A 426 -3.82 -13.16 -8.67
CA ASP A 426 -4.80 -12.38 -9.42
C ASP A 426 -4.52 -10.87 -9.40
N HIS A 427 -3.65 -10.40 -8.49
CA HIS A 427 -3.34 -8.97 -8.28
C HIS A 427 -2.12 -8.46 -9.08
N VAL A 428 -1.51 -9.28 -9.94
CA VAL A 428 -0.28 -8.91 -10.71
C VAL A 428 -0.52 -8.66 -12.20
N GLY A 429 -1.78 -8.49 -12.61
CA GLY A 429 -2.12 -8.17 -14.01
C GLY A 429 -2.00 -9.34 -14.99
N ASP A 430 -2.04 -10.59 -14.50
CA ASP A 430 -2.19 -11.78 -15.35
C ASP A 430 -3.66 -11.92 -15.81
N ASP A 431 -3.88 -12.64 -16.90
CA ASP A 431 -5.24 -12.91 -17.41
C ASP A 431 -6.06 -13.65 -16.32
N PRO A 432 -7.18 -13.08 -15.85
CA PRO A 432 -8.01 -13.69 -14.83
C PRO A 432 -8.47 -15.12 -15.19
N ALA A 433 -8.73 -15.40 -16.46
CA ALA A 433 -9.10 -16.73 -16.92
C ALA A 433 -7.93 -17.72 -16.82
N ALA A 434 -6.70 -17.26 -17.11
CA ALA A 434 -5.50 -18.06 -16.95
C ALA A 434 -5.20 -18.38 -15.49
N VAL A 435 -5.34 -17.39 -14.60
CA VAL A 435 -5.18 -17.57 -13.14
C VAL A 435 -6.23 -18.53 -12.60
N ALA A 436 -7.50 -18.38 -12.99
CA ALA A 436 -8.58 -19.28 -12.59
C ALA A 436 -8.31 -20.73 -13.06
N ALA A 437 -7.85 -20.92 -14.31
CA ALA A 437 -7.47 -22.23 -14.82
C ALA A 437 -6.30 -22.85 -14.05
N ASN A 438 -5.29 -22.06 -13.67
CA ASN A 438 -4.16 -22.54 -12.86
C ASN A 438 -4.60 -22.89 -11.42
N ARG A 439 -5.48 -22.10 -10.80
CA ARG A 439 -6.07 -22.43 -9.48
C ARG A 439 -6.90 -23.71 -9.55
N ALA A 440 -7.66 -23.94 -10.62
CA ALA A 440 -8.39 -25.19 -10.84
C ALA A 440 -7.45 -26.40 -11.01
N ARG A 441 -6.34 -26.24 -11.75
CA ARG A 441 -5.30 -27.29 -11.88
C ARG A 441 -4.68 -27.65 -10.55
N LEU A 442 -4.37 -26.66 -9.73
CA LEU A 442 -3.87 -26.86 -8.37
C LEU A 442 -4.88 -27.64 -7.53
N ALA A 443 -6.15 -27.20 -7.50
CA ALA A 443 -7.22 -27.86 -6.74
C ALA A 443 -7.34 -29.34 -7.12
N ALA A 444 -7.32 -29.63 -8.42
CA ALA A 444 -7.31 -30.99 -8.95
C ALA A 444 -6.05 -31.78 -8.52
N ALA A 445 -4.88 -31.16 -8.56
CA ALA A 445 -3.61 -31.80 -8.17
C ALA A 445 -3.57 -32.17 -6.67
N ILE A 446 -4.13 -31.31 -5.81
CA ILE A 446 -4.23 -31.56 -4.36
C ILE A 446 -5.45 -32.39 -3.97
N ARG A 447 -6.34 -32.69 -4.93
CA ARG A 447 -7.59 -33.46 -4.76
C ARG A 447 -8.57 -32.80 -3.79
N LEU A 448 -8.66 -31.48 -3.83
CA LEU A 448 -9.67 -30.70 -3.11
C LEU A 448 -10.54 -29.92 -4.09
N PRO A 449 -11.84 -29.74 -3.80
CA PRO A 449 -12.67 -28.76 -4.51
C PRO A 449 -12.04 -27.36 -4.43
N ALA A 450 -12.24 -26.54 -5.46
CA ALA A 450 -11.61 -25.22 -5.55
C ALA A 450 -12.03 -24.30 -4.40
N GLU A 451 -13.29 -24.37 -3.98
CA GLU A 451 -13.86 -23.62 -2.84
C GLU A 451 -13.27 -24.02 -1.48
N ARG A 452 -12.59 -25.17 -1.41
CA ARG A 452 -11.88 -25.63 -0.21
C ARG A 452 -10.42 -25.20 -0.18
N VAL A 453 -9.95 -24.50 -1.21
CA VAL A 453 -8.66 -23.79 -1.21
C VAL A 453 -8.92 -22.36 -0.82
N VAL A 454 -8.56 -22.01 0.41
CA VAL A 454 -8.82 -20.71 1.01
C VAL A 454 -7.64 -19.78 0.76
N TRP A 455 -7.90 -18.73 -0.01
CA TRP A 455 -6.95 -17.68 -0.33
C TRP A 455 -7.07 -16.52 0.66
N MET A 456 -6.02 -15.73 0.81
CA MET A 456 -6.01 -14.52 1.65
C MET A 456 -5.71 -13.29 0.80
N ASN A 457 -6.27 -12.13 1.18
CA ASN A 457 -5.89 -10.83 0.65
C ASN A 457 -4.72 -10.25 1.45
N GLN A 458 -3.50 -10.46 0.96
CA GLN A 458 -2.26 -10.18 1.69
C GLN A 458 -1.90 -8.69 1.63
N VAL A 459 -1.68 -8.06 2.79
CA VAL A 459 -1.43 -6.61 2.92
C VAL A 459 -0.22 -6.27 3.80
N HIS A 460 0.62 -7.25 4.13
CA HIS A 460 1.80 -7.13 4.98
C HIS A 460 1.53 -6.65 6.43
N SER A 461 0.31 -6.93 6.92
CA SER A 461 -0.15 -6.70 8.30
C SER A 461 0.25 -7.82 9.27
N ASP A 462 -0.18 -7.70 10.53
CA ASP A 462 -0.13 -8.75 11.56
C ASP A 462 -1.47 -9.49 11.76
N ARG A 463 -2.46 -9.22 10.89
CA ARG A 463 -3.83 -9.71 11.06
C ARG A 463 -3.96 -11.18 10.70
N ILE A 464 -4.55 -11.94 11.61
CA ILE A 464 -4.88 -13.35 11.45
C ILE A 464 -6.38 -13.55 11.38
N THR A 465 -6.83 -14.33 10.41
CA THR A 465 -8.24 -14.72 10.29
C THR A 465 -8.41 -16.22 10.56
N VAL A 466 -9.30 -16.55 11.50
CA VAL A 466 -9.73 -17.94 11.73
C VAL A 466 -10.80 -18.31 10.69
N VAL A 467 -10.60 -19.42 10.00
CA VAL A 467 -11.48 -19.87 8.92
C VAL A 467 -12.24 -21.12 9.35
N GLU A 468 -13.57 -21.05 9.39
CA GLU A 468 -14.41 -22.15 9.86
C GLU A 468 -15.18 -22.86 8.73
N ALA A 469 -15.14 -22.31 7.52
CA ALA A 469 -15.89 -22.82 6.37
C ALA A 469 -15.13 -22.58 5.04
N PRO A 470 -15.46 -23.34 3.97
CA PRO A 470 -14.97 -23.08 2.61
C PRO A 470 -15.24 -21.62 2.19
N GLN A 471 -14.33 -21.03 1.42
CA GLN A 471 -14.40 -19.64 1.00
C GLN A 471 -14.29 -19.55 -0.52
N ARG A 472 -15.22 -18.79 -1.14
CA ARG A 472 -15.21 -18.57 -2.60
C ARG A 472 -14.36 -17.38 -3.01
N VAL A 473 -14.22 -16.41 -2.10
CA VAL A 473 -13.44 -15.19 -2.29
C VAL A 473 -12.26 -15.21 -1.31
N ALA A 474 -11.20 -14.47 -1.63
CA ALA A 474 -10.08 -14.31 -0.72
C ALA A 474 -10.53 -13.72 0.62
N VAL A 475 -10.06 -14.33 1.71
CA VAL A 475 -10.36 -13.91 3.08
C VAL A 475 -9.63 -12.60 3.38
N GLY A 476 -10.28 -11.69 4.11
CA GLY A 476 -9.73 -10.40 4.51
C GLY A 476 -10.41 -9.19 3.86
N GLY A 477 -11.08 -9.37 2.72
CA GLY A 477 -11.81 -8.28 2.04
C GLY A 477 -10.96 -7.01 1.88
N GLU A 478 -11.56 -5.84 2.07
CA GLU A 478 -10.87 -4.53 2.03
C GLU A 478 -9.80 -4.37 3.12
N VAL A 479 -9.96 -5.04 4.25
CA VAL A 479 -9.10 -4.85 5.43
C VAL A 479 -7.82 -5.69 5.36
N GLY A 480 -7.82 -6.75 4.55
CA GLY A 480 -6.71 -7.67 4.35
C GLY A 480 -6.41 -8.59 5.55
N THR A 481 -5.64 -9.64 5.28
CA THR A 481 -5.11 -10.57 6.30
C THR A 481 -3.83 -11.23 5.79
N ASP A 482 -2.87 -11.42 6.68
CA ASP A 482 -1.57 -12.02 6.35
C ASP A 482 -1.36 -13.38 7.01
N GLY A 483 -2.38 -13.90 7.69
CA GLY A 483 -2.37 -15.29 8.12
C GLY A 483 -3.76 -15.86 8.26
N LEU A 484 -3.87 -17.15 7.95
CA LEU A 484 -5.07 -17.94 8.11
C LEU A 484 -4.80 -19.04 9.11
N VAL A 485 -5.77 -19.33 9.96
CA VAL A 485 -5.75 -20.47 10.88
C VAL A 485 -7.07 -21.22 10.78
N THR A 486 -7.04 -22.55 10.83
CA THR A 486 -8.27 -23.34 10.84
C THR A 486 -8.11 -24.65 11.63
N GLY A 487 -9.15 -25.03 12.37
CA GLY A 487 -9.36 -26.39 12.86
C GLY A 487 -10.27 -27.23 11.96
N THR A 488 -10.79 -26.65 10.87
CA THR A 488 -11.79 -27.26 10.00
C THR A 488 -11.13 -28.22 9.01
N ARG A 489 -11.66 -29.44 8.95
CA ARG A 489 -11.10 -30.52 8.12
C ARG A 489 -11.34 -30.30 6.63
N GLY A 490 -10.34 -30.70 5.84
CA GLY A 490 -10.39 -30.62 4.37
C GLY A 490 -10.43 -29.20 3.83
N LEU A 491 -9.95 -28.21 4.59
CA LEU A 491 -9.60 -26.88 4.07
C LEU A 491 -8.10 -26.80 3.82
N ALA A 492 -7.75 -26.23 2.67
CA ALA A 492 -6.40 -25.94 2.25
C ALA A 492 -6.14 -24.45 2.41
N LEU A 493 -5.24 -24.06 3.31
CA LEU A 493 -4.88 -22.64 3.49
C LEU A 493 -3.78 -22.27 2.50
N ALA A 494 -3.99 -21.24 1.69
CA ALA A 494 -3.11 -20.84 0.59
C ALA A 494 -2.39 -19.52 0.90
N VAL A 495 -1.06 -19.52 0.83
CA VAL A 495 -0.24 -18.30 0.91
C VAL A 495 0.60 -18.12 -0.36
N LEU A 496 0.56 -16.93 -0.94
CA LEU A 496 1.35 -16.55 -2.11
C LEU A 496 2.58 -15.75 -1.66
N THR A 497 3.77 -16.12 -2.12
CA THR A 497 5.00 -15.39 -1.77
C THR A 497 5.95 -15.19 -2.95
N ALA A 498 6.55 -14.00 -3.02
CA ALA A 498 7.75 -13.70 -3.79
C ALA A 498 8.98 -13.79 -2.87
N ASP A 499 9.32 -12.71 -2.17
CA ASP A 499 10.51 -12.61 -1.32
C ASP A 499 10.23 -12.73 0.17
N CYS A 500 8.97 -12.60 0.59
CA CYS A 500 8.50 -12.79 1.96
C CYS A 500 8.62 -14.25 2.42
N VAL A 501 8.66 -14.48 3.74
CA VAL A 501 8.74 -15.83 4.29
C VAL A 501 7.33 -16.43 4.38
N PRO A 502 6.97 -17.47 3.60
CA PRO A 502 5.77 -18.23 3.88
C PRO A 502 6.04 -19.15 5.07
N VAL A 503 5.14 -19.16 6.05
CA VAL A 503 5.23 -20.01 7.24
C VAL A 503 4.01 -20.93 7.27
N LEU A 504 4.24 -22.23 7.26
CA LEU A 504 3.18 -23.22 7.47
C LEU A 504 3.31 -23.78 8.89
N LEU A 505 2.22 -23.78 9.64
CA LEU A 505 2.12 -24.26 11.01
C LEU A 505 1.12 -25.40 11.09
N ALA A 506 1.41 -26.41 11.91
CA ALA A 506 0.62 -27.64 11.94
C ALA A 506 0.73 -28.34 13.29
N ASP A 507 -0.39 -28.48 14.00
CA ASP A 507 -0.50 -29.36 15.16
C ASP A 507 -1.08 -30.71 14.72
N ALA A 508 -0.25 -31.74 14.77
CA ALA A 508 -0.60 -33.08 14.30
C ALA A 508 -1.53 -33.86 15.27
N ARG A 509 -1.81 -33.34 16.47
CA ARG A 509 -2.73 -33.97 17.42
C ARG A 509 -4.13 -33.41 17.32
N THR A 510 -4.25 -32.08 17.29
CA THR A 510 -5.55 -31.40 17.22
C THR A 510 -6.02 -31.24 15.78
N GLY A 511 -5.09 -31.23 14.83
CA GLY A 511 -5.38 -31.01 13.41
C GLY A 511 -5.61 -29.54 13.05
N VAL A 512 -5.26 -28.63 13.95
CA VAL A 512 -5.21 -27.19 13.69
C VAL A 512 -4.02 -26.88 12.79
N ILE A 513 -4.25 -26.10 11.75
CA ILE A 513 -3.22 -25.67 10.80
C ILE A 513 -3.25 -24.16 10.63
N GLY A 514 -2.10 -23.59 10.29
CA GLY A 514 -1.93 -22.18 9.96
C GLY A 514 -1.07 -21.98 8.72
N ALA A 515 -1.37 -20.94 7.95
CA ALA A 515 -0.54 -20.47 6.85
C ALA A 515 -0.36 -18.95 7.00
N VAL A 516 0.87 -18.47 6.97
CA VAL A 516 1.22 -17.08 7.25
C VAL A 516 2.13 -16.52 6.16
N HIS A 517 1.81 -15.32 5.71
CA HIS A 517 2.64 -14.48 4.88
C HIS A 517 3.46 -13.54 5.78
N ALA A 518 4.73 -13.88 6.01
CA ALA A 518 5.61 -13.06 6.85
C ALA A 518 6.56 -12.21 5.99
N GLY A 519 6.08 -11.05 5.55
CA GLY A 519 6.95 -9.98 5.05
C GLY A 519 7.68 -9.25 6.18
N ARG A 520 8.56 -8.28 5.87
CA ARG A 520 9.36 -7.58 6.89
C ARG A 520 8.49 -6.90 7.95
N VAL A 521 7.52 -6.08 7.52
CA VAL A 521 6.62 -5.34 8.43
C VAL A 521 5.76 -6.29 9.25
N GLY A 522 5.05 -7.23 8.61
CA GLY A 522 4.25 -8.22 9.32
C GLY A 522 5.05 -9.09 10.30
N ALA A 523 6.27 -9.51 9.94
CA ALA A 523 7.14 -10.26 10.84
C ALA A 523 7.60 -9.43 12.05
N GLN A 524 7.92 -8.15 11.83
CA GLN A 524 8.27 -7.19 12.89
C GLN A 524 7.09 -6.93 13.85
N HIS A 525 5.87 -6.87 13.31
CA HIS A 525 4.65 -6.74 14.11
C HIS A 525 4.17 -8.05 14.73
N GLY A 526 4.86 -9.17 14.47
CA GLY A 526 4.57 -10.45 15.12
C GLY A 526 3.43 -11.24 14.49
N VAL A 527 3.20 -11.13 13.17
CA VAL A 527 2.17 -11.92 12.45
C VAL A 527 2.26 -13.43 12.75
N VAL A 528 3.48 -13.98 12.85
CA VAL A 528 3.67 -15.40 13.16
C VAL A 528 3.31 -15.71 14.61
N ALA A 529 3.63 -14.82 15.56
CA ALA A 529 3.23 -14.95 16.95
C ALA A 529 1.71 -14.93 17.11
N ARG A 530 1.03 -13.98 16.46
CA ARG A 530 -0.43 -13.91 16.41
C ARG A 530 -1.05 -15.17 15.81
N ALA A 531 -0.44 -15.75 14.78
CA ALA A 531 -0.91 -17.01 14.18
C ALA A 531 -0.80 -18.19 15.16
N VAL A 532 0.32 -18.29 15.90
CA VAL A 532 0.50 -19.32 16.93
C VAL A 532 -0.55 -19.14 18.03
N GLU A 533 -0.78 -17.92 18.52
CA GLU A 533 -1.80 -17.64 19.52
C GLU A 533 -3.20 -18.06 19.05
N ALA A 534 -3.59 -17.69 17.82
CA ALA A 534 -4.87 -18.13 17.24
C ALA A 534 -4.97 -19.66 17.12
N MET A 535 -3.86 -20.37 16.86
CA MET A 535 -3.85 -21.84 16.90
C MET A 535 -4.05 -22.38 18.32
N LEU A 536 -3.42 -21.77 19.32
CA LEU A 536 -3.58 -22.15 20.73
C LEU A 536 -5.01 -21.94 21.21
N ASP A 537 -5.66 -20.85 20.78
CA ASP A 537 -7.07 -20.57 21.09
C ASP A 537 -8.02 -21.63 20.51
N LEU A 538 -7.65 -22.24 19.38
CA LEU A 538 -8.35 -23.39 18.78
C LEU A 538 -7.96 -24.74 19.41
N GLY A 539 -7.16 -24.72 20.47
CA GLY A 539 -6.78 -25.89 21.26
C GLY A 539 -5.47 -26.54 20.86
N ALA A 540 -4.70 -25.96 19.92
CA ALA A 540 -3.37 -26.46 19.60
C ALA A 540 -2.42 -26.38 20.80
N ARG A 541 -1.34 -27.16 20.79
CA ARG A 541 -0.32 -27.14 21.83
C ARG A 541 1.03 -26.80 21.22
N ALA A 542 1.71 -25.80 21.75
CA ALA A 542 2.97 -25.32 21.17
C ALA A 542 4.03 -26.42 21.00
N GLY A 543 4.16 -27.34 21.96
CA GLY A 543 5.10 -28.47 21.86
C GLY A 543 4.73 -29.53 20.81
N ASP A 544 3.49 -29.53 20.33
CA ASP A 544 2.97 -30.43 19.28
C ASP A 544 2.87 -29.72 17.90
N ILE A 545 3.12 -28.41 17.84
CA ILE A 545 3.16 -27.65 16.58
C ILE A 545 4.49 -27.92 15.86
N SER A 546 4.38 -28.17 14.57
CA SER A 546 5.48 -28.19 13.62
C SER A 546 5.38 -26.99 12.68
N ALA A 547 6.52 -26.38 12.37
CA ALA A 547 6.63 -25.23 11.49
C ALA A 547 7.51 -25.54 10.29
N LEU A 548 7.13 -25.04 9.11
CA LEU A 548 7.95 -25.03 7.91
C LEU A 548 8.10 -23.59 7.40
N LEU A 549 9.33 -23.11 7.32
CA LEU A 549 9.68 -21.83 6.72
C LEU A 549 10.09 -22.04 5.26
N GLY A 550 9.37 -21.42 4.32
CA GLY A 550 9.64 -21.62 2.89
C GLY A 550 10.69 -20.68 2.27
N PRO A 551 10.94 -20.83 0.95
CA PRO A 551 11.85 -20.03 0.17
C PRO A 551 11.47 -18.55 0.18
N ALA A 552 12.42 -17.76 0.61
CA ALA A 552 12.33 -16.31 0.78
C ALA A 552 13.70 -15.67 0.49
N ALA A 553 13.78 -14.35 0.53
CA ALA A 553 15.05 -13.64 0.49
C ALA A 553 16.01 -14.21 1.56
N SER A 554 17.24 -14.50 1.17
CA SER A 554 18.27 -14.96 2.11
C SER A 554 18.96 -13.79 2.76
N GLY A 555 19.36 -13.93 4.03
CA GLY A 555 20.16 -12.92 4.73
C GLY A 555 21.37 -12.39 3.94
N ARG A 556 22.03 -13.26 3.19
CA ARG A 556 23.18 -12.89 2.34
C ARG A 556 22.88 -11.92 1.20
N ASN A 557 21.61 -11.75 0.85
CA ASN A 557 21.12 -10.98 -0.31
C ASN A 557 20.01 -9.99 0.06
N TYR A 558 19.61 -9.90 1.34
CA TYR A 558 18.58 -8.96 1.79
C TYR A 558 19.24 -7.79 2.51
N GLU A 559 19.87 -6.93 1.73
CA GLU A 559 20.56 -5.74 2.22
C GLU A 559 19.57 -4.68 2.69
N VAL A 560 19.84 -4.10 3.87
CA VAL A 560 19.06 -2.99 4.43
C VAL A 560 19.98 -2.01 5.16
N PRO A 561 19.57 -0.75 5.38
CA PRO A 561 20.32 0.17 6.23
C PRO A 561 20.52 -0.38 7.65
N ALA A 562 21.66 -0.07 8.27
CA ALA A 562 22.00 -0.55 9.61
C ALA A 562 20.89 -0.25 10.64
N ALA A 563 20.36 0.97 10.63
CA ALA A 563 19.29 1.41 11.53
C ALA A 563 18.03 0.55 11.38
N MET A 564 17.63 0.23 10.15
CA MET A 564 16.48 -0.65 9.90
C MET A 564 16.76 -2.08 10.38
N ALA A 565 17.97 -2.59 10.16
CA ALA A 565 18.32 -3.91 10.69
C ALA A 565 18.38 -3.94 12.22
N ASP A 566 18.70 -2.82 12.89
CA ASP A 566 18.70 -2.72 14.35
C ASP A 566 17.26 -2.65 14.89
N GLU A 567 16.38 -1.91 14.21
CA GLU A 567 14.96 -1.83 14.53
C GLU A 567 14.26 -3.20 14.41
N VAL A 568 14.52 -3.92 13.30
CA VAL A 568 13.93 -5.25 13.09
C VAL A 568 14.51 -6.27 14.06
N GLU A 569 15.80 -6.20 14.40
CA GLU A 569 16.40 -7.07 15.44
C GLU A 569 15.77 -6.84 16.81
N ALA A 570 15.45 -5.59 17.15
CA ALA A 570 14.82 -5.26 18.43
C ALA A 570 13.42 -5.88 18.56
N ALA A 571 12.65 -5.94 17.47
CA ALA A 571 11.30 -6.50 17.45
C ALA A 571 11.27 -8.01 17.13
N LEU A 572 12.22 -8.49 16.32
CA LEU A 572 12.36 -9.88 15.88
C LEU A 572 13.82 -10.34 16.06
N PRO A 573 14.22 -10.72 17.29
CA PRO A 573 15.60 -11.09 17.60
C PRO A 573 16.15 -12.25 16.77
N GLY A 574 17.41 -12.17 16.38
CA GLY A 574 18.10 -13.13 15.51
C GLY A 574 17.85 -12.92 14.01
N SER A 575 17.23 -11.80 13.62
CA SER A 575 16.98 -11.46 12.22
C SER A 575 18.12 -10.65 11.59
N ARG A 576 18.94 -9.96 12.37
CA ARG A 576 20.09 -9.20 11.84
C ARG A 576 21.20 -10.13 11.37
N THR A 577 21.74 -9.81 10.19
CA THR A 577 22.88 -10.51 9.62
C THR A 577 23.70 -9.57 8.73
N THR A 578 24.65 -10.10 7.98
CA THR A 578 25.43 -9.37 6.99
C THR A 578 25.32 -10.01 5.61
N THR A 579 25.33 -9.18 4.58
CA THR A 579 25.40 -9.65 3.19
C THR A 579 26.74 -10.33 2.92
N SER A 580 26.85 -10.98 1.74
CA SER A 580 28.14 -11.50 1.26
C SER A 580 29.19 -10.39 1.05
N ALA A 581 28.78 -9.12 0.96
CA ALA A 581 29.64 -7.96 0.81
C ALA A 581 30.00 -7.28 2.16
N GLY A 582 29.53 -7.83 3.28
CA GLY A 582 29.79 -7.29 4.62
C GLY A 582 28.89 -6.11 5.01
N THR A 583 27.84 -5.80 4.24
CA THR A 583 26.86 -4.76 4.55
C THR A 583 25.74 -5.30 5.45
N PRO A 584 25.07 -4.45 6.25
CA PRO A 584 23.95 -4.88 7.11
C PRO A 584 22.80 -5.51 6.31
N ALA A 585 22.18 -6.54 6.86
CA ALA A 585 21.16 -7.34 6.18
C ALA A 585 20.17 -7.99 7.14
N LEU A 586 19.10 -8.56 6.59
CA LEU A 586 18.05 -9.28 7.34
C LEU A 586 17.87 -10.74 6.90
N ASP A 587 17.92 -11.65 7.85
CA ASP A 587 17.43 -13.02 7.72
C ASP A 587 16.12 -13.19 8.52
N LEU A 588 15.01 -12.86 7.87
CA LEU A 588 13.68 -13.00 8.49
C LEU A 588 13.36 -14.45 8.89
N ARG A 589 13.91 -15.46 8.21
CA ARG A 589 13.70 -16.87 8.59
C ARG A 589 14.38 -17.19 9.91
N ALA A 590 15.58 -16.66 10.13
CA ALA A 590 16.30 -16.83 11.39
C ALA A 590 15.54 -16.16 12.55
N GLY A 591 15.06 -14.93 12.34
CA GLY A 591 14.23 -14.22 13.31
C GLY A 591 12.93 -14.94 13.65
N ILE A 592 12.18 -15.39 12.63
CA ILE A 592 10.93 -16.15 12.81
C ILE A 592 11.21 -17.47 13.54
N ALA A 593 12.30 -18.18 13.22
CA ALA A 593 12.67 -19.39 13.92
C ALA A 593 12.99 -19.13 15.40
N CYS A 594 13.61 -17.99 15.74
CA CYS A 594 13.84 -17.58 17.12
C CYS A 594 12.51 -17.30 17.84
N GLN A 595 11.61 -16.54 17.20
CA GLN A 595 10.28 -16.25 17.74
C GLN A 595 9.48 -17.53 18.02
N LEU A 596 9.42 -18.48 17.07
CA LEU A 596 8.74 -19.76 17.25
C LEU A 596 9.33 -20.59 18.41
N ARG A 597 10.65 -20.61 18.57
CA ARG A 597 11.29 -21.26 19.73
C ARG A 597 10.91 -20.60 21.05
N GLY A 598 10.70 -19.28 21.06
CA GLY A 598 10.18 -18.55 22.21
C GLY A 598 8.80 -19.05 22.67
N PHE A 599 7.96 -19.53 21.75
CA PHE A 599 6.68 -20.17 22.05
C PHE A 599 6.80 -21.64 22.48
N GLY A 600 8.01 -22.23 22.50
CA GLY A 600 8.23 -23.65 22.80
C GLY A 600 8.07 -24.58 21.59
N ILE A 601 7.98 -24.03 20.37
CA ILE A 601 7.92 -24.80 19.13
C ILE A 601 9.35 -25.22 18.77
N THR A 602 9.63 -26.52 18.84
CA THR A 602 10.98 -27.07 18.61
C THR A 602 11.14 -27.72 17.24
N SER A 603 10.03 -28.13 16.62
CA SER A 603 10.00 -28.74 15.29
C SER A 603 9.87 -27.64 14.23
N ILE A 604 11.01 -27.10 13.79
CA ILE A 604 11.08 -26.04 12.78
C ILE A 604 11.98 -26.49 11.63
N ASP A 605 11.39 -26.71 10.47
CA ASP A 605 12.08 -27.00 9.23
C ASP A 605 12.24 -25.71 8.39
N VAL A 606 13.37 -25.58 7.70
CA VAL A 606 13.61 -24.50 6.75
C VAL A 606 13.87 -25.08 5.37
N ASP A 607 13.10 -24.64 4.38
CA ASP A 607 13.35 -25.02 2.99
C ASP A 607 14.66 -24.35 2.50
N PRO A 608 15.60 -25.13 1.92
CA PRO A 608 16.90 -24.61 1.51
C PRO A 608 16.85 -23.68 0.28
N GLY A 609 15.69 -23.53 -0.39
CA GLY A 609 15.54 -22.65 -1.54
C GLY A 609 15.74 -21.18 -1.20
N ALA A 610 16.83 -20.57 -1.71
CA ALA A 610 17.00 -19.11 -1.73
C ALA A 610 16.67 -18.57 -3.12
N ARG A 611 15.84 -17.52 -3.22
CA ARG A 611 15.40 -16.98 -4.53
C ARG A 611 16.39 -16.05 -5.20
N LEU A 612 17.26 -15.39 -4.44
CA LEU A 612 18.31 -14.52 -4.96
C LEU A 612 19.58 -15.35 -5.25
N ARG A 613 19.76 -15.79 -6.50
CA ARG A 613 21.04 -16.32 -6.99
C ARG A 613 21.53 -15.43 -8.14
N THR A 614 22.76 -14.94 -7.93
CA THR A 614 23.77 -14.31 -8.83
C THR A 614 23.83 -12.78 -8.99
N ARG A 615 24.75 -12.20 -8.18
CA ARG A 615 25.83 -11.20 -8.41
C ARG A 615 25.49 -9.76 -8.84
N ARG A 616 25.70 -8.84 -7.87
CA ARG A 616 25.73 -7.36 -7.92
C ARG A 616 24.36 -6.71 -8.04
N CYS A 617 23.68 -6.48 -6.92
CA CYS A 617 22.51 -5.61 -6.87
C CYS A 617 22.86 -4.26 -6.25
N SER A 618 23.75 -3.53 -6.92
CA SER A 618 23.57 -2.09 -7.08
C SER A 618 22.69 -1.94 -8.32
N ALA A 619 21.53 -1.29 -8.20
CA ALA A 619 20.65 -0.81 -9.28
C ALA A 619 20.64 -1.61 -10.61
N ILE A 620 19.46 -2.14 -10.94
CA ILE A 620 19.05 -2.67 -12.26
C ILE A 620 19.48 -4.12 -12.53
N ASP A 621 18.49 -5.01 -12.42
CA ASP A 621 18.20 -5.92 -13.52
C ASP A 621 16.69 -5.91 -13.78
N ALA A 622 16.24 -4.80 -14.38
CA ALA A 622 14.93 -4.60 -15.00
C ALA A 622 14.81 -5.42 -16.30
N ALA A 623 15.20 -6.69 -16.27
CA ALA A 623 15.12 -7.61 -17.42
C ALA A 623 14.60 -9.01 -17.05
N ARG A 624 14.00 -9.17 -15.86
CA ARG A 624 13.03 -10.24 -15.62
C ARG A 624 11.77 -9.63 -15.01
N PRO A 625 10.63 -9.77 -15.69
CA PRO A 625 9.42 -9.09 -15.26
C PRO A 625 8.95 -9.62 -13.89
N PRO A 626 8.34 -8.78 -13.02
CA PRO A 626 7.85 -9.17 -11.71
C PRO A 626 6.57 -9.98 -11.88
N GLY A 627 6.72 -11.24 -12.29
CA GLY A 627 5.63 -12.03 -12.85
C GLY A 627 5.34 -13.34 -12.11
N GLY A 628 5.83 -13.58 -10.89
CA GLY A 628 5.39 -14.84 -10.29
C GLY A 628 5.64 -15.18 -8.84
N TRP A 629 4.55 -15.18 -8.07
CA TRP A 629 4.40 -15.73 -6.72
C TRP A 629 4.81 -17.22 -6.61
N ARG A 630 4.84 -17.85 -5.46
CA ARG A 630 4.76 -19.32 -5.36
C ARG A 630 3.74 -19.61 -4.30
N LEU A 631 2.82 -20.52 -4.59
CA LEU A 631 1.86 -20.98 -3.61
C LEU A 631 2.48 -22.00 -2.68
N TRP A 632 2.24 -21.78 -1.39
CA TRP A 632 2.43 -22.70 -0.29
C TRP A 632 1.06 -23.03 0.30
N CYS A 633 0.75 -24.31 0.42
CA CYS A 633 -0.56 -24.75 0.89
C CYS A 633 -0.44 -25.93 1.85
N GLY A 634 -1.19 -25.92 2.95
CA GLY A 634 -1.30 -27.02 3.91
C GLY A 634 -2.76 -27.43 4.13
N TRP A 635 -3.04 -28.73 4.31
CA TRP A 635 -4.38 -29.25 4.67
C TRP A 635 -4.31 -30.56 5.45
N ASN A 636 -5.44 -30.98 6.03
CA ASN A 636 -5.53 -32.14 6.90
C ASN A 636 -6.52 -33.20 6.36
N ASP A 637 -6.10 -34.47 6.27
CA ASP A 637 -6.88 -35.62 5.77
C ASP A 637 -7.04 -36.76 6.79
N ARG A 638 -8.24 -37.38 6.84
CA ARG A 638 -8.43 -38.79 7.24
C ARG A 638 -9.73 -39.36 6.66
N ASP A 639 -9.63 -40.42 5.86
CA ASP A 639 -10.74 -41.33 5.57
C ASP A 639 -10.37 -42.75 6.03
N GLY A 640 -11.36 -43.45 6.57
CA GLY A 640 -11.24 -44.73 7.27
C GLY A 640 -11.21 -45.98 6.40
N GLY A 641 -10.94 -47.11 7.07
CA GLY A 641 -11.38 -48.45 6.67
C GLY A 641 -10.74 -49.06 5.42
N GLY A 642 -9.56 -49.66 5.55
CA GLY A 642 -9.00 -50.54 4.51
C GLY A 642 -7.67 -51.15 4.92
N SER A 643 -7.70 -52.40 5.39
CA SER A 643 -6.52 -53.19 5.76
C SER A 643 -5.58 -53.38 4.56
N PHE A 644 -4.37 -52.82 4.63
CA PHE A 644 -3.23 -53.27 3.81
C PHE A 644 -1.95 -53.29 4.66
N GLY A 645 -1.47 -54.53 4.88
CA GLY A 645 -0.05 -54.91 4.96
C GLY A 645 0.87 -54.18 5.94
N ALA A 646 1.26 -54.90 7.00
CA ALA A 646 2.32 -54.52 7.92
C ALA A 646 3.65 -54.14 7.23
N GLY A 647 4.27 -53.06 7.70
CA GLY A 647 5.70 -52.78 7.53
C GLY A 647 6.06 -51.51 6.75
N ARG A 648 6.18 -50.37 7.46
CA ARG A 648 7.23 -49.31 7.37
C ARG A 648 6.70 -47.93 7.81
N PRO A 649 7.36 -47.20 8.72
CA PRO A 649 7.08 -45.79 8.97
C PRO A 649 7.76 -44.95 7.87
N SER A 650 6.96 -44.22 7.10
CA SER A 650 7.45 -43.26 6.12
C SER A 650 6.58 -42.01 6.09
N ILE A 651 7.18 -40.86 6.36
CA ILE A 651 6.76 -39.56 5.82
C ILE A 651 6.85 -39.70 4.30
N GLY A 652 5.69 -39.91 3.67
CA GLY A 652 5.58 -40.20 2.25
C GLY A 652 4.67 -39.19 1.58
N ILE A 653 5.25 -38.42 0.65
CA ILE A 653 4.53 -37.84 -0.48
C ILE A 653 3.79 -38.99 -1.17
N ASP A 654 2.46 -38.94 -1.20
CA ASP A 654 1.66 -39.89 -1.97
C ASP A 654 0.80 -39.12 -2.97
N ALA A 655 1.42 -38.73 -4.10
CA ALA A 655 0.72 -38.51 -5.35
C ALA A 655 0.70 -39.83 -6.11
N ARG A 656 -0.15 -40.78 -5.70
CA ARG A 656 -0.33 -42.02 -6.46
C ARG A 656 -1.24 -41.76 -7.68
N VAL A 657 -0.62 -41.76 -8.85
CA VAL A 657 -1.23 -41.94 -10.17
C VAL A 657 -1.40 -43.44 -10.40
N GLY A 658 -2.62 -43.87 -10.76
CA GLY A 658 -2.85 -45.22 -11.23
C GLY A 658 -4.33 -45.54 -11.46
N ARG A 659 -4.69 -45.79 -12.72
CA ARG A 659 -5.55 -46.92 -13.07
C ARG A 659 -4.84 -47.72 -14.16
N GLY A 660 -4.69 -49.01 -13.91
CA GLY A 660 -3.95 -49.95 -14.74
C GLY A 660 -4.67 -50.34 -16.04
N ALA A 661 -3.82 -50.70 -16.99
CA ALA A 661 -3.96 -51.60 -18.14
C ALA A 661 -5.33 -52.24 -18.46
N VAL A 662 -5.74 -52.10 -19.73
CA VAL A 662 -6.19 -53.22 -20.59
C VAL A 662 -5.72 -52.98 -22.03
N ALA A 663 -5.32 -54.08 -22.68
CA ALA A 663 -5.14 -54.33 -24.11
C ALA A 663 -3.71 -54.55 -24.60
N ALA A 664 -3.15 -55.69 -24.16
CA ALA A 664 -2.19 -56.45 -24.95
C ALA A 664 -2.85 -56.85 -26.30
N ARG A 665 -2.33 -56.33 -27.42
CA ARG A 665 -2.60 -56.92 -28.75
C ARG A 665 -1.69 -58.13 -28.92
N GLY A 666 -2.31 -59.30 -29.02
CA GLY A 666 -1.65 -60.58 -29.23
C GLY A 666 -0.89 -60.61 -30.56
N ARG A 667 0.35 -61.11 -30.50
CA ARG A 667 1.02 -61.71 -31.65
C ARG A 667 0.65 -63.19 -31.66
N GLY A 668 -0.31 -63.56 -32.50
CA GLY A 668 -0.49 -64.93 -32.98
C GLY A 668 0.26 -65.09 -34.31
N ARG A 669 1.21 -66.03 -34.36
CA ARG A 669 1.69 -66.63 -35.60
C ARG A 669 0.63 -67.60 -36.12
N GLY A 670 0.40 -67.63 -37.43
CA GLY A 670 -0.34 -68.70 -38.11
C GLY A 670 -0.76 -68.27 -39.51
N GLY A 671 -0.13 -68.84 -40.54
CA GLY A 671 -0.23 -68.39 -41.94
C GLY A 671 -1.29 -69.09 -42.80
N ARG A 672 -1.01 -69.07 -44.12
CA ARG A 672 -1.84 -69.46 -45.29
C ARG A 672 -2.92 -68.40 -45.57
N SER A 673 -3.06 -67.83 -46.75
CA SER A 673 -2.72 -68.22 -48.13
C SER A 673 -2.45 -66.98 -48.97
#